data_AF-A0A8J3PSU7-F1
#
_entry.id   AF-A0A8J3PSU7-F1
#
_cell.length_a   1.000
_cell.length_b   1.000
_cell.length_c   1.000
_cell.angle_alpha   90.00
_cell.angle_beta   90.00
_cell.angle_gamma   90.00
#
_symmetry.space_group_name_H-M   'P 1'
#
loop_
_entity.id
_entity.type
_entity.pdbx_description
1 polymer ?
#
loop_
_entity_poly.entity_id
_entity_poly.type
_entity_poly.pdbx_seq_one_letter_code
_entity_poly.pdbx_strand_id
1 'polypeptide(L)'
;MRIPRPFAALAALSMTAALLTVPITNAGAETAATAAAGSATVVPLQVTGDPAKRFNLIIMGDGYTEDEQSTFAADADHHLNVLWSIEPYKSYRNYFNVYRVDIVSGASGVGCDPDLSAGRKTTPLSMGFWGGCNASSVQRLLTLNNSAANTYANMVPGTRSANRQILALANSGTYGGAGGAYATASGHNSMSALIAPHEIGHSLGGLDDEYSYYSRGVDGGPYAGGEPASAHHTLLTGQQMLDQHKKWWRWLGEPSEAGGVIGRYEGGLYKSSGVWRPSEHSIMRTLGYYYDQVSREIMTQKIAAKVSLIQSETPTAAPVGADRVLWVEPMHPNTHSLTTTWSVDGTELSGHATSLDLRSLSLPPGTHKVTATVADPTGFVRDPAIRAALTATRTWTVDTGLTTTPVATGPGFLSSTPTGLPVARDEVVYAETPHPDDHVPTVTWALDGTRLDDTDGDLDLGAVQLTPGDHTLTAASDGQTLTWTVDDSLPTTDYELSEPLAGSGDAYVYNGPFTMRLTGQDDQPGYVVRESRVDGDGWFNYFGWPTSADLPWTFSESGTTIDSLTYGKLPRGAHTVEYRSIDAAGNYGQPKSFTVTTLAPPPACTTTITGSRKGSLTVTSGVTCLDDADVSGSVTVRRGASLVVDGGTIRGGLTAASAAEVHLLKADVSGSVAVSGTTRALVIGGSDIKGAVSLTGNTATETAVVTGTTVHGAMSCAANAPALSDAGVANHLTGTAQCGALAP
;
A
#
# COMPACT_ATOMS: atom_id res chain seq x y z
N MET A 1 65.89 4.50 -14.39
CA MET A 1 66.06 3.02 -14.40
C MET A 1 64.67 2.42 -14.59
N ARG A 2 64.24 2.26 -15.86
CA ARG A 2 64.03 0.99 -16.62
C ARG A 2 62.66 0.29 -16.37
N ILE A 3 61.63 0.68 -17.15
CA ILE A 3 60.82 -0.07 -18.17
C ILE A 3 60.91 -1.63 -18.16
N PRO A 4 59.94 -2.47 -18.65
CA PRO A 4 58.45 -2.52 -18.66
C PRO A 4 57.88 -3.91 -18.25
N ARG A 5 56.56 -4.16 -18.41
CA ARG A 5 55.96 -5.52 -18.50
C ARG A 5 55.33 -5.77 -19.89
N PRO A 6 55.35 -7.03 -20.41
CA PRO A 6 55.07 -7.34 -21.81
C PRO A 6 53.64 -7.83 -22.08
N PHE A 7 53.25 -7.69 -23.36
CA PHE A 7 52.10 -8.31 -24.01
C PHE A 7 52.30 -9.82 -24.22
N ALA A 8 51.21 -10.60 -24.14
CA ALA A 8 51.11 -11.94 -24.72
C ALA A 8 49.78 -12.08 -25.47
N ALA A 9 49.87 -12.66 -26.66
CA ALA A 9 48.85 -12.77 -27.68
C ALA A 9 47.97 -14.03 -27.53
N LEU A 10 46.76 -13.99 -28.06
CA LEU A 10 46.07 -15.18 -28.55
C LEU A 10 45.69 -15.01 -30.02
N ALA A 11 46.03 -16.04 -30.79
CA ALA A 11 45.90 -16.14 -32.24
C ALA A 11 44.48 -16.54 -32.65
N ALA A 12 43.98 -15.94 -33.73
CA ALA A 12 42.81 -16.40 -34.47
C ALA A 12 43.27 -17.21 -35.69
N LEU A 13 42.74 -18.43 -35.83
CA LEU A 13 42.87 -19.24 -37.04
C LEU A 13 41.57 -19.15 -37.85
N SER A 14 41.73 -18.88 -39.14
CA SER A 14 40.73 -18.66 -40.19
C SER A 14 40.14 -19.94 -40.79
N MET A 15 38.88 -19.91 -41.26
CA MET A 15 38.49 -20.36 -42.62
C MET A 15 37.01 -20.06 -42.99
N THR A 16 36.87 -19.12 -43.95
CA THR A 16 36.01 -19.09 -45.15
C THR A 16 34.61 -19.72 -45.18
N ALA A 17 33.61 -18.90 -45.56
CA ALA A 17 32.49 -19.33 -46.41
C ALA A 17 32.08 -18.21 -47.40
N ALA A 18 31.64 -18.65 -48.57
CA ALA A 18 31.45 -17.97 -49.86
C ALA A 18 30.75 -16.60 -49.88
N LEU A 19 31.25 -15.70 -50.74
CA LEU A 19 30.50 -14.54 -51.25
C LEU A 19 29.42 -15.02 -52.23
N LEU A 20 28.15 -14.88 -51.85
CA LEU A 20 27.02 -14.75 -52.76
C LEU A 20 26.73 -13.25 -52.92
N THR A 21 26.93 -12.73 -54.13
CA THR A 21 26.52 -11.37 -54.52
C THR A 21 25.01 -11.33 -54.69
N VAL A 22 24.30 -10.92 -53.63
CA VAL A 22 22.90 -10.49 -53.72
C VAL A 22 22.90 -9.00 -54.07
N PRO A 23 22.15 -8.55 -55.08
CA PRO A 23 22.06 -7.12 -55.40
C PRO A 23 21.46 -6.39 -54.19
N ILE A 24 22.14 -5.33 -53.74
CA ILE A 24 21.63 -4.40 -52.74
C ILE A 24 20.41 -3.72 -53.36
N THR A 25 19.21 -4.24 -53.08
CA THR A 25 18.01 -3.43 -53.20
C THR A 25 18.12 -2.35 -52.14
N ASN A 26 18.12 -1.08 -52.56
CA ASN A 26 17.84 0.05 -51.67
C ASN A 26 16.48 -0.22 -51.00
N ALA A 27 16.50 -0.87 -49.84
CA ALA A 27 15.44 -0.70 -48.87
C ALA A 27 15.60 0.74 -48.37
N GLY A 28 14.73 1.62 -48.85
CA GLY A 28 14.60 2.95 -48.26
C GLY A 28 14.43 2.77 -46.76
N ALA A 29 15.16 3.55 -45.97
CA ALA A 29 14.80 3.75 -44.58
C ALA A 29 13.37 4.32 -44.59
N GLU A 30 12.37 3.47 -44.36
CA GLU A 30 11.05 3.92 -43.99
C GLU A 30 11.20 4.66 -42.67
N THR A 31 11.16 5.99 -42.73
CA THR A 31 10.82 6.79 -41.56
C THR A 31 9.48 6.26 -41.05
N ALA A 32 9.49 5.60 -39.89
CA ALA A 32 8.27 5.19 -39.20
C ALA A 32 7.35 6.41 -39.12
N ALA A 33 6.15 6.31 -39.69
CA ALA A 33 5.20 7.40 -39.66
C ALA A 33 4.72 7.59 -38.22
N THR A 34 4.79 8.82 -37.71
CA THR A 34 4.22 9.21 -36.40
C THR A 34 2.75 8.82 -36.33
N ALA A 35 2.37 8.15 -35.26
CA ALA A 35 1.00 7.71 -35.00
C ALA A 35 0.04 8.91 -34.91
N ALA A 36 -1.13 8.77 -35.53
CA ALA A 36 -2.13 9.83 -35.52
C ALA A 36 -2.83 9.94 -34.15
N ALA A 37 -3.21 11.17 -33.76
CA ALA A 37 -4.04 11.39 -32.59
C ALA A 37 -5.34 10.57 -32.67
N GLY A 38 -5.69 9.89 -31.57
CA GLY A 38 -6.81 8.98 -31.46
C GLY A 38 -6.53 7.55 -31.95
N SER A 39 -5.37 7.28 -32.55
CA SER A 39 -4.91 5.91 -32.77
C SER A 39 -4.70 5.22 -31.41
N ALA A 40 -5.01 3.92 -31.35
CA ALA A 40 -4.91 3.17 -30.11
C ALA A 40 -4.41 1.74 -30.34
N THR A 41 -3.64 1.24 -29.36
CA THR A 41 -3.15 -0.13 -29.33
C THR A 41 -3.58 -0.80 -28.02
N VAL A 42 -4.04 -2.05 -28.10
CA VAL A 42 -4.36 -2.86 -26.91
C VAL A 42 -3.13 -3.66 -26.53
N VAL A 43 -2.68 -3.51 -25.29
CA VAL A 43 -1.54 -4.22 -24.70
C VAL A 43 -2.06 -5.05 -23.52
N PRO A 44 -2.06 -6.40 -23.61
CA PRO A 44 -2.36 -7.25 -22.46
C PRO A 44 -1.27 -7.10 -21.40
N LEU A 45 -1.65 -6.79 -20.16
CA LEU A 45 -0.73 -6.74 -19.01
C LEU A 45 -0.82 -8.02 -18.17
N GLN A 46 -2.03 -8.59 -18.05
CA GLN A 46 -2.28 -9.85 -17.37
C GLN A 46 -3.48 -10.55 -18.03
N VAL A 47 -3.35 -11.81 -18.42
CA VAL A 47 -4.46 -12.60 -18.96
C VAL A 47 -4.51 -13.94 -18.25
N THR A 48 -5.54 -14.14 -17.43
CA THR A 48 -5.74 -15.32 -16.57
C THR A 48 -6.82 -16.26 -17.11
N GLY A 49 -7.43 -15.93 -18.25
CA GLY A 49 -8.41 -16.76 -18.93
C GLY A 49 -9.21 -16.01 -20.00
N ASP A 50 -10.20 -16.68 -20.58
CA ASP A 50 -11.09 -16.09 -21.60
C ASP A 50 -11.71 -14.78 -21.08
N PRO A 51 -11.53 -13.65 -21.78
CA PRO A 51 -12.13 -12.36 -21.43
C PRO A 51 -13.64 -12.41 -21.22
N ALA A 52 -14.37 -13.34 -21.83
CA ALA A 52 -15.81 -13.51 -21.64
C ALA A 52 -16.19 -14.08 -20.25
N LYS A 53 -15.26 -14.79 -19.61
CA LYS A 53 -15.43 -15.46 -18.32
C LYS A 53 -14.67 -14.82 -17.15
N ARG A 54 -13.79 -13.85 -17.44
CA ARG A 54 -13.02 -13.09 -16.45
C ARG A 54 -13.61 -11.71 -16.18
N PHE A 55 -13.19 -11.11 -15.06
CA PHE A 55 -13.34 -9.67 -14.85
C PHE A 55 -12.23 -8.96 -15.62
N ASN A 56 -12.55 -7.96 -16.44
CA ASN A 56 -11.58 -7.25 -17.26
C ASN A 56 -11.36 -5.83 -16.74
N LEU A 57 -10.18 -5.53 -16.23
CA LEU A 57 -9.75 -4.17 -15.92
C LEU A 57 -9.11 -3.56 -17.17
N ILE A 58 -9.67 -2.47 -17.67
CA ILE A 58 -9.15 -1.74 -18.83
C ILE A 58 -8.58 -0.41 -18.37
N ILE A 59 -7.26 -0.26 -18.48
CA ILE A 59 -6.52 0.95 -18.14
C ILE A 59 -6.28 1.73 -19.45
N MET A 60 -6.63 3.01 -19.50
CA MET A 60 -6.45 3.83 -20.71
C MET A 60 -5.90 5.20 -20.37
N GLY A 61 -5.02 5.73 -21.22
CA GLY A 61 -4.40 7.04 -21.03
C GLY A 61 -5.10 8.14 -21.82
N ASP A 62 -5.14 9.35 -21.27
CA ASP A 62 -5.55 10.56 -21.99
C ASP A 62 -4.58 11.71 -21.72
N GLY A 63 -4.28 12.50 -22.76
CA GLY A 63 -3.27 13.55 -22.69
C GLY A 63 -1.82 13.04 -22.78
N TYR A 64 -1.59 11.77 -23.08
CA TYR A 64 -0.25 11.25 -23.40
C TYR A 64 -0.08 11.26 -24.93
N THR A 65 0.90 12.01 -25.42
CA THR A 65 1.30 12.01 -26.84
C THR A 65 1.98 10.69 -27.21
N GLU A 66 2.36 10.53 -28.49
CA GLU A 66 3.11 9.36 -28.97
C GLU A 66 4.42 9.17 -28.19
N ASP A 67 5.15 10.27 -27.97
CA ASP A 67 6.43 10.28 -27.24
C ASP A 67 6.27 10.02 -25.73
N GLU A 68 5.05 10.10 -25.19
CA GLU A 68 4.75 9.93 -23.76
C GLU A 68 4.10 8.57 -23.44
N GLN A 69 3.95 7.67 -24.43
CA GLN A 69 3.33 6.36 -24.18
C GLN A 69 4.15 5.49 -23.21
N SER A 70 5.48 5.66 -23.14
CA SER A 70 6.29 5.01 -22.11
C SER A 70 6.04 5.56 -20.71
N THR A 71 5.69 6.85 -20.60
CA THR A 71 5.28 7.45 -19.32
C THR A 71 3.91 6.91 -18.91
N PHE A 72 2.96 6.82 -19.84
CA PHE A 72 1.68 6.17 -19.57
C PHE A 72 1.84 4.72 -19.13
N ALA A 73 2.73 3.97 -19.78
CA ALA A 73 3.06 2.61 -19.39
C ALA A 73 3.53 2.53 -17.93
N ALA A 74 4.49 3.38 -17.55
CA ALA A 74 5.00 3.43 -16.18
C ALA A 74 3.94 3.87 -15.15
N ASP A 75 3.09 4.85 -15.50
CA ASP A 75 1.96 5.27 -14.66
C ASP A 75 0.98 4.09 -14.46
N ALA A 76 0.60 3.40 -15.53
CA ALA A 76 -0.28 2.24 -15.46
C ALA A 76 0.32 1.10 -14.60
N ASP A 77 1.61 0.81 -14.75
CA ASP A 77 2.29 -0.22 -13.96
C ASP A 77 2.35 0.16 -12.47
N HIS A 78 2.65 1.42 -12.15
CA HIS A 78 2.66 1.90 -10.75
C HIS A 78 1.26 1.78 -10.12
N HIS A 79 0.20 2.22 -10.81
CA HIS A 79 -1.18 2.09 -10.33
C HIS A 79 -1.56 0.63 -10.12
N LEU A 80 -1.17 -0.24 -11.04
CA LEU A 80 -1.50 -1.65 -10.97
C LEU A 80 -0.80 -2.35 -9.79
N ASN A 81 0.47 -2.05 -9.54
CA ASN A 81 1.21 -2.60 -8.40
C ASN A 81 0.60 -2.16 -7.05
N VAL A 82 0.22 -0.88 -6.91
CA VAL A 82 -0.47 -0.38 -5.70
C VAL A 82 -1.87 -1.00 -5.56
N LEU A 83 -2.60 -1.21 -6.66
CA LEU A 83 -3.89 -1.88 -6.60
C LEU A 83 -3.75 -3.32 -6.09
N TRP A 84 -2.75 -4.05 -6.59
CA TRP A 84 -2.46 -5.44 -6.22
C TRP A 84 -1.91 -5.60 -4.80
N SER A 85 -1.45 -4.53 -4.16
CA SER A 85 -1.07 -4.57 -2.75
C SER A 85 -2.26 -4.41 -1.80
N ILE A 86 -3.45 -4.08 -2.31
CA ILE A 86 -4.65 -3.76 -1.50
C ILE A 86 -5.67 -4.89 -1.58
N GLU A 87 -6.17 -5.34 -0.42
CA GLU A 87 -7.28 -6.29 -0.39
C GLU A 87 -8.62 -5.63 -0.75
N PRO A 88 -9.52 -6.30 -1.50
CA PRO A 88 -9.46 -7.70 -1.93
C PRO A 88 -8.80 -7.91 -3.31
N TYR A 89 -8.21 -6.90 -3.93
CA TYR A 89 -7.61 -7.06 -5.25
C TYR A 89 -6.43 -8.03 -5.23
N LYS A 90 -5.62 -8.02 -4.15
CA LYS A 90 -4.54 -8.97 -3.92
C LYS A 90 -5.05 -10.42 -3.95
N SER A 91 -5.97 -10.79 -3.05
CA SER A 91 -6.50 -12.16 -2.98
C SER A 91 -7.17 -12.63 -4.28
N TYR A 92 -7.80 -11.73 -5.03
CA TYR A 92 -8.58 -12.07 -6.23
C TYR A 92 -7.88 -11.68 -7.54
N ARG A 93 -6.56 -11.44 -7.53
CA ARG A 93 -5.80 -11.00 -8.71
C ARG A 93 -6.02 -11.92 -9.92
N ASN A 94 -6.10 -13.23 -9.71
CA ASN A 94 -6.39 -14.22 -10.76
C ASN A 94 -7.80 -14.13 -11.38
N TYR A 95 -8.74 -13.39 -10.78
CA TYR A 95 -10.07 -13.14 -11.37
C TYR A 95 -10.01 -12.11 -12.50
N PHE A 96 -8.91 -11.34 -12.55
CA PHE A 96 -8.73 -10.23 -13.48
C PHE A 96 -7.91 -10.61 -14.70
N ASN A 97 -8.44 -10.28 -15.87
CA ASN A 97 -7.62 -9.86 -16.99
C ASN A 97 -7.37 -8.35 -16.90
N VAL A 98 -6.18 -7.90 -17.28
CA VAL A 98 -5.81 -6.49 -17.35
C VAL A 98 -5.30 -6.16 -18.75
N TYR A 99 -5.89 -5.11 -19.33
CA TYR A 99 -5.50 -4.57 -20.63
C TYR A 99 -5.20 -3.10 -20.50
N ARG A 100 -4.07 -2.68 -21.05
CA ARG A 100 -3.75 -1.27 -21.27
C ARG A 100 -4.17 -0.89 -22.69
N VAL A 101 -4.79 0.27 -22.85
CA VAL A 101 -5.13 0.85 -24.15
C VAL A 101 -4.33 2.12 -24.34
N ASP A 102 -3.33 2.04 -25.19
CA ASP A 102 -2.35 3.10 -25.49
C ASP A 102 -2.98 4.04 -26.51
N ILE A 103 -3.62 5.11 -26.04
CA ILE A 103 -4.30 6.07 -26.89
C ILE A 103 -3.40 7.29 -27.12
N VAL A 104 -3.00 7.52 -28.37
CA VAL A 104 -2.17 8.66 -28.73
C VAL A 104 -2.99 9.94 -28.69
N SER A 105 -2.63 10.87 -27.80
CA SER A 105 -3.26 12.20 -27.73
C SER A 105 -2.55 13.20 -28.64
N GLY A 106 -3.31 14.13 -29.22
CA GLY A 106 -2.74 15.18 -30.08
C GLY A 106 -1.99 16.28 -29.32
N ALA A 107 -2.09 16.31 -27.99
CA ALA A 107 -1.40 17.25 -27.12
C ALA A 107 -1.14 16.61 -25.76
N SER A 108 -0.06 17.05 -25.10
CA SER A 108 0.29 16.63 -23.76
C SER A 108 -0.62 17.31 -22.71
N GLY A 109 -1.04 16.53 -21.72
CA GLY A 109 -1.91 16.90 -20.61
C GLY A 109 -3.41 17.02 -20.95
N VAL A 110 -4.22 17.25 -19.92
CA VAL A 110 -5.70 17.28 -20.02
C VAL A 110 -6.29 18.68 -19.83
N GLY A 111 -7.60 18.85 -19.99
CA GLY A 111 -8.27 20.15 -19.90
C GLY A 111 -8.31 20.73 -18.48
N CYS A 112 -8.15 22.05 -18.38
CA CYS A 112 -8.22 22.84 -17.15
C CYS A 112 -7.26 22.38 -16.05
N ASP A 113 -6.05 22.03 -16.49
CA ASP A 113 -4.94 21.55 -15.68
C ASP A 113 -3.73 22.51 -15.83
N PRO A 114 -3.14 23.04 -14.73
CA PRO A 114 -3.50 22.82 -13.32
C PRO A 114 -4.75 23.56 -12.85
N ASP A 115 -5.26 24.51 -13.65
CA ASP A 115 -6.43 25.31 -13.31
C ASP A 115 -7.25 25.74 -14.54
N LEU A 116 -8.39 26.41 -14.29
CA LEU A 116 -9.35 26.83 -15.32
C LEU A 116 -8.75 27.76 -16.39
N SER A 117 -7.66 28.47 -16.10
CA SER A 117 -7.01 29.37 -17.07
C SER A 117 -6.33 28.62 -18.21
N ALA A 118 -5.97 27.35 -18.01
CA ALA A 118 -5.42 26.49 -19.05
C ALA A 118 -6.46 26.11 -20.13
N GLY A 119 -7.75 26.27 -19.83
CA GLY A 119 -8.84 26.02 -20.77
C GLY A 119 -9.00 24.54 -21.16
N ARG A 120 -9.94 24.27 -22.07
CA ARG A 120 -10.20 22.90 -22.57
C ARG A 120 -9.08 22.44 -23.49
N LYS A 121 -8.72 21.16 -23.41
CA LYS A 121 -7.89 20.47 -24.40
C LYS A 121 -8.73 19.44 -25.17
N THR A 122 -8.40 19.25 -26.45
CA THR A 122 -9.02 18.22 -27.28
C THR A 122 -8.17 16.97 -27.23
N THR A 123 -8.53 16.07 -26.32
CA THR A 123 -7.89 14.76 -26.13
C THR A 123 -8.90 13.64 -26.45
N PRO A 124 -8.43 12.44 -26.82
CA PRO A 124 -9.29 11.32 -27.22
C PRO A 124 -10.42 10.99 -26.23
N LEU A 125 -10.17 11.04 -24.92
CA LEU A 125 -11.19 10.81 -23.88
C LEU A 125 -11.80 12.11 -23.35
N SER A 126 -11.34 13.27 -23.83
CA SER A 126 -11.76 14.60 -23.38
C SER A 126 -11.69 14.76 -21.86
N MET A 127 -10.64 14.23 -21.24
CA MET A 127 -10.46 14.35 -19.80
C MET A 127 -10.24 15.81 -19.40
N GLY A 128 -10.75 16.15 -18.23
CA GLY A 128 -10.53 17.47 -17.65
C GLY A 128 -10.97 17.59 -16.21
N PHE A 129 -10.20 18.38 -15.45
CA PHE A 129 -10.50 18.76 -14.08
C PHE A 129 -11.72 19.67 -14.00
N TRP A 130 -12.16 20.01 -12.79
CA TRP A 130 -13.34 20.85 -12.56
C TRP A 130 -14.61 20.28 -13.19
N GLY A 131 -14.78 18.95 -13.21
CA GLY A 131 -15.92 18.30 -13.86
C GLY A 131 -16.03 18.62 -15.35
N GLY A 132 -14.89 18.66 -16.04
CA GLY A 132 -14.83 19.02 -17.46
C GLY A 132 -14.86 20.54 -17.69
N CYS A 133 -14.02 21.28 -16.96
CA CYS A 133 -13.84 22.73 -17.07
C CYS A 133 -15.06 23.57 -16.61
N ASN A 134 -15.78 23.13 -15.58
CA ASN A 134 -16.87 23.90 -14.96
C ASN A 134 -16.37 24.64 -13.70
N ALA A 135 -16.37 25.97 -13.73
CA ALA A 135 -15.93 26.80 -12.61
C ALA A 135 -16.75 26.66 -11.32
N SER A 136 -17.94 26.06 -11.37
CA SER A 136 -18.76 25.74 -10.19
C SER A 136 -18.47 24.36 -9.59
N SER A 137 -17.63 23.56 -10.21
CA SER A 137 -17.21 22.25 -9.71
C SER A 137 -16.02 22.37 -8.75
N VAL A 138 -15.73 21.31 -8.00
CA VAL A 138 -14.46 21.21 -7.26
C VAL A 138 -13.31 20.88 -8.23
N GLN A 139 -12.14 21.48 -8.03
CA GLN A 139 -10.97 21.30 -8.89
C GLN A 139 -10.64 19.82 -9.14
N ARG A 140 -10.53 19.04 -8.06
CA ARG A 140 -10.10 17.63 -8.07
C ARG A 140 -11.01 16.68 -8.86
N LEU A 141 -12.22 17.12 -9.24
CA LEU A 141 -13.15 16.28 -9.99
C LEU A 141 -12.66 16.13 -11.43
N LEU A 142 -11.91 15.07 -11.68
CA LEU A 142 -11.40 14.69 -12.99
C LEU A 142 -12.44 13.83 -13.70
N THR A 143 -12.88 14.23 -14.88
CA THR A 143 -13.95 13.50 -15.60
C THR A 143 -13.51 13.14 -17.00
N LEU A 144 -14.22 12.22 -17.64
CA LEU A 144 -13.96 11.76 -19.00
C LEU A 144 -15.26 11.68 -19.84
N ASN A 145 -15.12 11.48 -21.14
CA ASN A 145 -16.23 11.13 -22.02
C ASN A 145 -16.46 9.61 -22.04
N ASN A 146 -17.53 9.16 -21.37
CA ASN A 146 -17.88 7.73 -21.27
C ASN A 146 -18.09 7.05 -22.64
N SER A 147 -18.60 7.75 -23.65
CA SER A 147 -18.80 7.17 -24.98
C SER A 147 -17.47 6.90 -25.68
N ALA A 148 -16.52 7.83 -25.56
CA ALA A 148 -15.17 7.66 -26.09
C ALA A 148 -14.46 6.51 -25.38
N ALA A 149 -14.49 6.46 -24.05
CA ALA A 149 -13.88 5.37 -23.29
C ALA A 149 -14.47 4.00 -23.66
N ASN A 150 -15.79 3.89 -23.85
CA ASN A 150 -16.37 2.63 -24.32
C ASN A 150 -15.93 2.27 -25.74
N THR A 151 -15.74 3.25 -26.63
CA THR A 151 -15.25 3.01 -27.99
C THR A 151 -13.87 2.36 -27.95
N TYR A 152 -12.95 2.90 -27.15
CA TYR A 152 -11.61 2.34 -26.98
C TYR A 152 -11.62 1.01 -26.21
N ALA A 153 -12.42 0.89 -25.15
CA ALA A 153 -12.57 -0.36 -24.41
C ALA A 153 -13.12 -1.51 -25.26
N ASN A 154 -13.96 -1.20 -26.26
CA ASN A 154 -14.50 -2.21 -27.20
C ASN A 154 -13.43 -2.76 -28.17
N MET A 155 -12.23 -2.19 -28.21
CA MET A 155 -11.12 -2.75 -28.97
C MET A 155 -10.56 -4.02 -28.31
N VAL A 156 -10.83 -4.24 -27.02
CA VAL A 156 -10.41 -5.44 -26.29
C VAL A 156 -11.40 -6.59 -26.58
N PRO A 157 -11.00 -7.61 -27.37
CA PRO A 157 -11.91 -8.68 -27.79
C PRO A 157 -12.45 -9.49 -26.60
N GLY A 158 -13.69 -9.98 -26.70
CA GLY A 158 -14.31 -10.84 -25.68
C GLY A 158 -14.80 -10.12 -24.42
N THR A 159 -14.49 -8.83 -24.24
CA THR A 159 -15.00 -8.03 -23.12
C THR A 159 -16.40 -7.47 -23.39
N ARG A 160 -17.18 -7.25 -22.34
CA ARG A 160 -18.50 -6.59 -22.38
C ARG A 160 -18.66 -5.65 -21.19
N SER A 161 -19.62 -4.73 -21.27
CA SER A 161 -19.89 -3.77 -20.17
C SER A 161 -20.17 -4.45 -18.83
N ALA A 162 -20.81 -5.63 -18.85
CA ALA A 162 -21.15 -6.38 -17.65
C ALA A 162 -19.92 -6.89 -16.86
N ASN A 163 -18.85 -7.28 -17.56
CA ASN A 163 -17.66 -7.92 -16.96
C ASN A 163 -16.38 -7.09 -17.10
N ARG A 164 -16.50 -5.78 -17.30
CA ARG A 164 -15.35 -4.87 -17.33
C ARG A 164 -15.49 -3.69 -16.39
N GLN A 165 -14.35 -3.15 -15.98
CA GLN A 165 -14.19 -1.88 -15.27
C GLN A 165 -13.17 -1.05 -16.05
N ILE A 166 -13.43 0.23 -16.25
CA ILE A 166 -12.49 1.16 -16.89
C ILE A 166 -11.85 2.02 -15.81
N LEU A 167 -10.53 2.17 -15.90
CA LEU A 167 -9.72 3.16 -15.21
C LEU A 167 -9.04 4.04 -16.28
N ALA A 168 -9.32 5.34 -16.27
CA ALA A 168 -8.67 6.28 -17.17
C ALA A 168 -7.65 7.14 -16.41
N LEU A 169 -6.42 7.20 -16.91
CA LEU A 169 -5.33 7.98 -16.34
C LEU A 169 -5.12 9.25 -17.17
N ALA A 170 -5.16 10.41 -16.52
CA ALA A 170 -4.80 11.69 -17.14
C ALA A 170 -3.30 11.94 -17.03
N ASN A 171 -2.64 12.33 -18.11
CA ASN A 171 -1.25 12.82 -18.06
C ASN A 171 -1.16 14.12 -17.24
N SER A 172 -1.01 14.01 -15.92
CA SER A 172 -1.05 15.12 -14.98
C SER A 172 -0.43 14.77 -13.63
N GLY A 173 0.27 15.74 -13.05
CA GLY A 173 0.74 15.72 -11.66
C GLY A 173 -0.21 16.42 -10.67
N THR A 174 -1.29 17.05 -11.16
CA THR A 174 -2.31 17.68 -10.32
C THR A 174 -3.10 16.60 -9.59
N TYR A 175 -3.50 16.84 -8.34
CA TYR A 175 -4.32 15.89 -7.60
C TYR A 175 -5.77 15.89 -8.11
N GLY A 176 -6.26 14.73 -8.55
CA GLY A 176 -7.67 14.53 -8.81
C GLY A 176 -8.01 13.17 -9.41
N GLY A 177 -9.30 12.86 -9.31
CA GLY A 177 -9.93 11.62 -9.68
C GLY A 177 -11.44 11.76 -9.59
N ALA A 178 -12.13 10.73 -10.05
CA ALA A 178 -13.57 10.59 -9.87
C ALA A 178 -14.00 9.14 -10.08
N GLY A 179 -14.95 8.73 -9.25
CA GLY A 179 -15.68 7.49 -9.36
C GLY A 179 -17.10 7.74 -9.85
N GLY A 180 -17.56 6.91 -10.78
CA GLY A 180 -18.87 7.05 -11.41
C GLY A 180 -19.20 5.78 -12.17
N ALA A 181 -19.56 5.87 -13.44
CA ALA A 181 -19.61 4.66 -14.27
C ALA A 181 -18.21 4.04 -14.44
N TYR A 182 -17.18 4.88 -14.49
CA TYR A 182 -15.77 4.51 -14.64
C TYR A 182 -14.92 5.33 -13.67
N ALA A 183 -13.77 4.77 -13.30
CA ALA A 183 -12.83 5.44 -12.43
C ALA A 183 -11.88 6.30 -13.27
N THR A 184 -11.49 7.45 -12.73
CA THR A 184 -10.40 8.27 -13.26
C THR A 184 -9.40 8.59 -12.17
N ALA A 185 -8.14 8.72 -12.56
CA ALA A 185 -7.11 9.27 -11.70
C ALA A 185 -6.16 10.13 -12.53
N SER A 186 -5.50 11.07 -11.88
CA SER A 186 -4.30 11.71 -12.44
C SER A 186 -3.20 10.65 -12.55
N GLY A 187 -2.27 10.74 -13.47
CA GLY A 187 -1.29 9.67 -13.77
C GLY A 187 -0.10 9.62 -12.82
N HIS A 188 0.49 10.78 -12.49
CA HIS A 188 1.76 10.86 -11.77
C HIS A 188 1.77 11.92 -10.63
N ASN A 189 0.60 12.24 -10.06
CA ASN A 189 0.54 12.90 -8.74
C ASN A 189 1.12 11.96 -7.65
N SER A 190 1.67 12.48 -6.55
CA SER A 190 2.24 11.63 -5.49
C SER A 190 1.24 10.64 -4.88
N MET A 191 -0.02 11.03 -4.74
CA MET A 191 -1.10 10.17 -4.22
C MET A 191 -1.84 9.40 -5.32
N SER A 192 -1.44 9.57 -6.58
CA SER A 192 -2.17 9.14 -7.77
C SER A 192 -2.57 7.65 -7.77
N ALA A 193 -1.63 6.76 -7.48
CA ALA A 193 -1.86 5.32 -7.48
C ALA A 193 -2.85 4.87 -6.38
N LEU A 194 -3.04 5.69 -5.32
CA LEU A 194 -4.03 5.46 -4.27
C LEU A 194 -5.40 6.06 -4.60
N ILE A 195 -5.48 6.98 -5.56
CA ILE A 195 -6.76 7.49 -6.08
C ILE A 195 -7.49 6.36 -6.81
N ALA A 196 -6.81 5.59 -7.66
CA ALA A 196 -7.43 4.52 -8.44
C ALA A 196 -8.27 3.52 -7.60
N PRO A 197 -7.77 2.90 -6.53
CA PRO A 197 -8.58 2.01 -5.70
C PRO A 197 -9.76 2.77 -5.03
N HIS A 198 -9.58 4.00 -4.54
CA HIS A 198 -10.68 4.80 -4.00
C HIS A 198 -11.81 4.99 -5.05
N GLU A 199 -11.47 5.41 -6.26
CA GLU A 199 -12.45 5.69 -7.32
C GLU A 199 -13.08 4.43 -7.93
N ILE A 200 -12.36 3.30 -7.92
CA ILE A 200 -12.95 1.98 -8.23
C ILE A 200 -13.90 1.54 -7.10
N GLY A 201 -13.63 1.92 -5.84
CA GLY A 201 -14.55 1.73 -4.72
C GLY A 201 -15.93 2.33 -4.99
N HIS A 202 -15.99 3.52 -5.57
CA HIS A 202 -17.24 4.09 -6.07
C HIS A 202 -17.76 3.35 -7.31
N SER A 203 -16.92 3.20 -8.34
CA SER A 203 -17.37 2.78 -9.68
C SER A 203 -17.82 1.33 -9.77
N LEU A 204 -17.14 0.44 -9.03
CA LEU A 204 -17.44 -0.98 -8.93
C LEU A 204 -18.22 -1.30 -7.65
N GLY A 205 -17.75 -0.75 -6.52
CA GLY A 205 -18.29 -1.01 -5.18
C GLY A 205 -19.66 -0.40 -4.94
N GLY A 206 -19.94 0.77 -5.55
CA GLY A 206 -21.05 1.62 -5.14
C GLY A 206 -20.88 2.14 -3.71
N LEU A 207 -19.63 2.22 -3.24
CA LEU A 207 -19.29 2.81 -1.95
C LEU A 207 -19.48 4.33 -2.03
N ASP A 208 -19.80 4.97 -0.90
CA ASP A 208 -19.86 6.42 -0.75
C ASP A 208 -18.61 6.93 -0.04
N ASP A 209 -18.40 8.25 -0.09
CA ASP A 209 -17.30 8.90 0.62
C ASP A 209 -17.52 8.94 2.12
N GLU A 210 -16.49 8.56 2.88
CA GLU A 210 -16.48 8.56 4.34
C GLU A 210 -15.88 9.84 4.95
N TYR A 211 -15.36 10.75 4.12
CA TYR A 211 -14.89 12.06 4.57
C TYR A 211 -16.05 13.07 4.76
N SER A 212 -15.83 14.05 5.63
CA SER A 212 -16.86 14.95 6.17
C SER A 212 -17.01 16.30 5.46
N TYR A 213 -16.43 16.45 4.26
CA TYR A 213 -16.41 17.71 3.51
C TYR A 213 -16.63 17.48 2.02
N TYR A 214 -17.41 18.32 1.33
CA TYR A 214 -17.51 18.23 -0.14
C TYR A 214 -16.37 19.02 -0.80
N SER A 215 -16.24 20.28 -0.39
CA SER A 215 -15.13 21.16 -0.73
C SER A 215 -14.15 21.19 0.44
N ARG A 216 -12.86 21.05 0.14
CA ARG A 216 -11.81 21.12 1.17
C ARG A 216 -11.89 22.46 1.92
N GLY A 217 -11.72 22.41 3.24
CA GLY A 217 -11.76 23.59 4.11
C GLY A 217 -13.17 24.13 4.40
N VAL A 218 -14.22 23.49 3.87
CA VAL A 218 -15.60 23.85 4.13
C VAL A 218 -16.21 22.77 5.03
N ASP A 219 -16.71 23.18 6.21
CA ASP A 219 -17.43 22.28 7.11
C ASP A 219 -18.73 21.78 6.43
N GLY A 220 -18.92 20.46 6.44
CA GLY A 220 -20.09 19.82 5.85
C GLY A 220 -21.40 20.08 6.60
N GLY A 221 -21.30 20.47 7.86
CA GLY A 221 -22.43 20.63 8.78
C GLY A 221 -23.11 19.30 9.13
N PRO A 222 -24.23 19.35 9.86
CA PRO A 222 -24.96 18.14 10.27
C PRO A 222 -25.70 17.50 9.10
N TYR A 223 -25.73 16.16 9.09
CA TYR A 223 -26.60 15.38 8.21
C TYR A 223 -28.07 15.51 8.67
N ALA A 224 -28.97 15.80 7.72
CA ALA A 224 -30.40 16.04 7.98
C ALA A 224 -31.33 15.02 7.30
N GLY A 225 -30.77 14.00 6.65
CA GLY A 225 -31.53 12.97 5.95
C GLY A 225 -31.99 11.82 6.86
N GLY A 226 -32.71 10.86 6.29
CA GLY A 226 -33.01 9.58 6.94
C GLY A 226 -31.83 8.60 6.86
N GLU A 227 -32.04 7.37 7.33
CA GLU A 227 -31.04 6.30 7.29
C GLU A 227 -30.45 6.17 5.87
N PRO A 228 -29.13 6.34 5.69
CA PRO A 228 -28.50 6.26 4.37
C PRO A 228 -28.71 4.90 3.70
N ALA A 229 -28.83 4.88 2.37
CA ALA A 229 -28.81 3.62 1.61
C ALA A 229 -27.43 2.94 1.65
N SER A 230 -26.38 3.78 1.68
CA SER A 230 -24.97 3.44 1.85
C SER A 230 -24.74 2.32 2.88
N ALA A 231 -24.02 1.25 2.52
CA ALA A 231 -23.83 0.10 3.41
C ALA A 231 -22.91 0.42 4.62
N HIS A 232 -21.98 1.36 4.43
CA HIS A 232 -21.00 1.86 5.40
C HIS A 232 -21.31 3.27 5.94
N HIS A 233 -22.58 3.71 5.89
CA HIS A 233 -23.05 4.85 6.67
C HIS A 233 -24.37 4.54 7.39
N THR A 234 -24.53 5.06 8.62
CA THR A 234 -25.73 4.83 9.42
C THR A 234 -26.06 5.98 10.36
N LEU A 235 -27.32 6.07 10.79
CA LEU A 235 -27.78 6.85 11.94
C LEU A 235 -27.94 5.99 13.19
N LEU A 236 -28.01 4.67 13.04
CA LEU A 236 -28.23 3.70 14.11
C LEU A 236 -27.09 3.71 15.13
N THR A 237 -27.40 3.49 16.41
CA THR A 237 -26.38 3.19 17.41
C THR A 237 -25.79 1.79 17.20
N GLY A 238 -24.63 1.51 17.80
CA GLY A 238 -24.05 0.16 17.79
C GLY A 238 -25.03 -0.92 18.27
N GLN A 239 -25.75 -0.64 19.37
CA GLN A 239 -26.77 -1.55 19.90
C GLN A 239 -27.94 -1.73 18.93
N GLN A 240 -28.41 -0.66 18.28
CA GLN A 240 -29.48 -0.78 17.28
C GLN A 240 -29.06 -1.58 16.05
N MET A 241 -27.80 -1.47 15.61
CA MET A 241 -27.27 -2.31 14.52
C MET A 241 -27.28 -3.79 14.91
N LEU A 242 -26.85 -4.12 16.14
CA LEU A 242 -26.90 -5.47 16.69
C LEU A 242 -28.34 -5.99 16.79
N ASP A 243 -29.23 -5.25 17.46
CA ASP A 243 -30.61 -5.67 17.71
C ASP A 243 -31.42 -5.85 16.41
N GLN A 244 -31.14 -5.02 15.40
CA GLN A 244 -31.84 -5.05 14.11
C GLN A 244 -31.15 -5.90 13.05
N HIS A 245 -29.93 -6.41 13.31
CA HIS A 245 -29.05 -7.06 12.34
C HIS A 245 -28.88 -6.24 11.04
N LYS A 246 -28.61 -4.94 11.15
CA LYS A 246 -28.45 -4.02 10.01
C LYS A 246 -27.01 -3.49 9.88
N LYS A 247 -26.69 -3.03 8.67
CA LYS A 247 -25.38 -2.42 8.34
C LYS A 247 -24.24 -3.39 8.67
N TRP A 248 -23.20 -2.94 9.35
CA TRP A 248 -22.00 -3.72 9.65
C TRP A 248 -22.02 -4.36 11.04
N TRP A 249 -23.19 -4.70 11.58
CA TRP A 249 -23.31 -5.32 12.91
C TRP A 249 -22.42 -6.55 13.11
N ARG A 250 -22.13 -7.32 12.05
CA ARG A 250 -21.25 -8.51 12.07
C ARG A 250 -19.76 -8.19 12.24
N TRP A 251 -19.38 -6.94 12.00
CA TRP A 251 -18.01 -6.47 12.07
C TRP A 251 -17.73 -5.65 13.32
N LEU A 252 -18.73 -5.26 14.09
CA LEU A 252 -18.52 -4.46 15.31
C LEU A 252 -17.53 -5.13 16.27
N GLY A 253 -16.49 -4.39 16.64
CA GLY A 253 -15.40 -4.83 17.51
C GLY A 253 -14.23 -5.51 16.80
N GLU A 254 -14.31 -5.75 15.49
CA GLU A 254 -13.21 -6.32 14.71
C GLU A 254 -12.04 -5.34 14.61
N PRO A 255 -10.78 -5.77 14.82
CA PRO A 255 -9.62 -4.95 14.47
C PRO A 255 -9.64 -4.59 12.98
N SER A 256 -9.40 -3.31 12.66
CA SER A 256 -9.33 -2.88 11.27
C SER A 256 -7.90 -2.91 10.77
N GLU A 257 -7.70 -3.50 9.59
CA GLU A 257 -6.44 -3.43 8.83
C GLU A 257 -6.02 -2.00 8.51
N ALA A 258 -6.99 -1.09 8.34
CA ALA A 258 -6.75 0.34 8.18
C ALA A 258 -6.39 1.04 9.52
N GLY A 259 -6.50 0.36 10.67
CA GLY A 259 -6.20 0.88 12.01
C GLY A 259 -7.43 1.01 12.91
N GLY A 260 -7.22 0.86 14.21
CA GLY A 260 -8.28 0.86 15.21
C GLY A 260 -9.21 -0.38 15.14
N VAL A 261 -10.48 -0.18 15.47
CA VAL A 261 -11.52 -1.22 15.46
C VAL A 261 -12.73 -0.77 14.66
N ILE A 262 -13.47 -1.70 14.08
CA ILE A 262 -14.77 -1.43 13.49
C ILE A 262 -15.76 -1.08 14.59
N GLY A 263 -16.36 0.09 14.48
CA GLY A 263 -17.24 0.71 15.46
C GLY A 263 -18.23 1.65 14.81
N ARG A 264 -18.38 2.84 15.39
CA ARG A 264 -19.31 3.87 14.90
C ARG A 264 -18.65 5.24 15.09
N TYR A 265 -18.07 5.76 14.02
CA TYR A 265 -17.27 6.99 14.04
C TYR A 265 -18.05 8.12 13.36
N GLU A 266 -18.20 9.26 14.02
CA GLU A 266 -19.03 10.35 13.52
C GLU A 266 -18.37 11.05 12.32
N GLY A 267 -19.19 11.42 11.34
CA GLY A 267 -18.79 12.06 10.10
C GLY A 267 -18.68 11.08 8.92
N GLY A 268 -19.10 11.56 7.75
CA GLY A 268 -19.19 10.82 6.48
C GLY A 268 -20.23 11.46 5.56
N LEU A 269 -20.36 11.01 4.31
CA LEU A 269 -21.26 11.61 3.31
C LEU A 269 -21.12 13.14 3.18
N TYR A 270 -19.90 13.65 3.29
CA TYR A 270 -19.60 15.09 3.27
C TYR A 270 -20.22 15.88 4.42
N LYS A 271 -20.58 15.22 5.53
CA LYS A 271 -21.16 15.82 6.74
C LYS A 271 -20.27 15.56 7.94
N SER A 272 -20.12 16.58 8.80
CA SER A 272 -19.25 16.53 9.97
C SER A 272 -19.92 15.94 11.21
N SER A 273 -21.25 15.88 11.24
CA SER A 273 -22.02 15.34 12.36
C SER A 273 -23.33 14.72 11.91
N GLY A 274 -23.94 13.90 12.79
CA GLY A 274 -25.27 13.33 12.57
C GLY A 274 -25.34 12.16 11.59
N VAL A 275 -24.20 11.63 11.13
CA VAL A 275 -24.06 10.38 10.37
C VAL A 275 -22.75 9.70 10.77
N TRP A 276 -22.70 8.37 10.75
CA TRP A 276 -21.54 7.61 11.21
C TRP A 276 -21.05 6.60 10.18
N ARG A 277 -19.73 6.41 10.13
CA ARG A 277 -18.98 5.44 9.31
C ARG A 277 -18.41 4.31 10.19
N PRO A 278 -17.92 3.20 9.61
CA PRO A 278 -17.56 2.00 10.38
C PRO A 278 -16.20 2.10 11.07
N SER A 279 -15.24 2.87 10.57
CA SER A 279 -13.87 2.89 11.08
C SER A 279 -13.30 4.31 11.25
N GLU A 280 -12.22 4.44 12.02
CA GLU A 280 -11.47 5.69 12.04
C GLU A 280 -10.83 5.92 10.67
N HIS A 281 -10.16 4.90 10.12
CA HIS A 281 -9.45 4.95 8.84
C HIS A 281 -10.08 4.03 7.80
N SER A 282 -10.10 4.48 6.55
CA SER A 282 -10.52 3.72 5.38
C SER A 282 -10.02 4.48 4.15
N ILE A 283 -9.71 3.79 3.06
CA ILE A 283 -9.38 4.45 1.79
C ILE A 283 -10.54 5.33 1.29
N MET A 284 -11.79 5.02 1.67
CA MET A 284 -12.97 5.84 1.37
C MET A 284 -13.02 7.15 2.17
N ARG A 285 -12.12 7.33 3.14
CA ARG A 285 -11.97 8.55 3.95
C ARG A 285 -10.65 9.28 3.66
N THR A 286 -9.54 8.55 3.75
CA THR A 286 -8.18 9.09 3.70
C THR A 286 -7.32 8.16 2.82
N LEU A 287 -6.81 8.70 1.72
CA LEU A 287 -5.87 7.96 0.87
C LEU A 287 -4.63 7.55 1.66
N GLY A 288 -4.13 6.35 1.36
CA GLY A 288 -2.98 5.75 2.04
C GLY A 288 -3.36 4.56 2.91
N TYR A 289 -4.55 4.57 3.51
CA TYR A 289 -5.06 3.41 4.25
C TYR A 289 -5.75 2.40 3.33
N TYR A 290 -5.90 1.17 3.84
CA TYR A 290 -6.69 0.11 3.21
C TYR A 290 -8.19 0.41 3.27
N TYR A 291 -9.01 -0.35 2.53
CA TYR A 291 -10.43 -0.44 2.86
C TYR A 291 -10.60 -0.97 4.29
N ASP A 292 -11.56 -0.41 5.02
CA ASP A 292 -12.09 -1.07 6.21
C ASP A 292 -12.81 -2.38 5.84
N GLN A 293 -13.10 -3.22 6.84
CA GLN A 293 -13.65 -4.55 6.62
C GLN A 293 -15.04 -4.53 5.96
N VAL A 294 -15.84 -3.50 6.21
CA VAL A 294 -17.18 -3.34 5.61
C VAL A 294 -17.05 -3.03 4.12
N SER A 295 -16.18 -2.08 3.79
CA SER A 295 -15.87 -1.73 2.41
C SER A 295 -15.22 -2.91 1.67
N ARG A 296 -14.30 -3.64 2.30
CA ARG A 296 -13.66 -4.84 1.71
C ARG A 296 -14.65 -5.96 1.42
N GLU A 297 -15.61 -6.22 2.30
CA GLU A 297 -16.65 -7.23 2.07
C GLU A 297 -17.48 -6.91 0.82
N ILE A 298 -17.87 -5.64 0.66
CA ILE A 298 -18.62 -5.18 -0.51
C ILE A 298 -17.76 -5.31 -1.77
N MET A 299 -16.50 -4.87 -1.73
CA MET A 299 -15.61 -5.01 -2.88
C MET A 299 -15.39 -6.47 -3.27
N THR A 300 -15.25 -7.37 -2.29
CA THR A 300 -15.14 -8.82 -2.52
C THR A 300 -16.38 -9.34 -3.25
N GLN A 301 -17.58 -8.97 -2.81
CA GLN A 301 -18.83 -9.31 -3.49
C GLN A 301 -18.83 -8.84 -4.95
N LYS A 302 -18.43 -7.59 -5.20
CA LYS A 302 -18.50 -6.97 -6.53
C LYS A 302 -17.47 -7.56 -7.49
N ILE A 303 -16.29 -7.90 -7.01
CA ILE A 303 -15.27 -8.61 -7.80
C ILE A 303 -15.76 -10.03 -8.13
N ALA A 304 -16.20 -10.80 -7.14
CA ALA A 304 -16.69 -12.16 -7.35
C ALA A 304 -17.89 -12.20 -8.33
N ALA A 305 -18.79 -11.21 -8.27
CA ALA A 305 -19.93 -11.11 -9.17
C ALA A 305 -19.57 -10.85 -10.65
N LYS A 306 -18.30 -10.54 -10.96
CA LYS A 306 -17.83 -10.31 -12.35
C LYS A 306 -17.38 -11.59 -13.05
N VAL A 307 -17.32 -12.71 -12.33
CA VAL A 307 -16.96 -14.03 -12.85
C VAL A 307 -18.02 -15.07 -12.50
N SER A 308 -18.00 -16.22 -13.18
CA SER A 308 -18.70 -17.41 -12.69
C SER A 308 -17.77 -18.16 -11.74
N LEU A 309 -18.21 -18.54 -10.54
CA LEU A 309 -17.34 -19.33 -9.66
C LEU A 309 -17.01 -20.72 -10.21
N ILE A 310 -17.89 -21.28 -11.03
CA ILE A 310 -17.65 -22.50 -11.80
C ILE A 310 -17.49 -22.08 -13.27
N GLN A 311 -16.28 -22.19 -13.78
CA GLN A 311 -15.85 -21.74 -15.11
C GLN A 311 -16.26 -22.70 -16.22
N SER A 312 -16.32 -23.98 -15.89
CA SER A 312 -16.73 -25.07 -16.76
C SER A 312 -17.11 -26.28 -15.90
N GLU A 313 -17.81 -27.23 -16.51
CA GLU A 313 -18.27 -28.43 -15.81
C GLU A 313 -18.57 -29.57 -16.79
N THR A 314 -18.71 -30.79 -16.26
CA THR A 314 -19.39 -31.86 -16.99
C THR A 314 -20.80 -31.36 -17.41
N PRO A 315 -21.24 -31.55 -18.67
CA PRO A 315 -22.55 -31.09 -19.11
C PRO A 315 -23.71 -31.62 -18.25
N THR A 316 -24.62 -30.73 -17.84
CA THR A 316 -25.76 -31.05 -16.96
C THR A 316 -27.07 -31.31 -17.70
N ALA A 317 -27.11 -31.06 -19.02
CA ALA A 317 -28.35 -31.04 -19.81
C ALA A 317 -28.95 -32.43 -20.10
N ALA A 318 -28.16 -33.50 -19.99
CA ALA A 318 -28.60 -34.87 -20.23
C ALA A 318 -28.12 -35.79 -19.10
N PRO A 319 -28.84 -36.89 -18.81
CA PRO A 319 -28.36 -37.89 -17.86
C PRO A 319 -27.02 -38.49 -18.31
N VAL A 320 -26.18 -38.80 -17.32
CA VAL A 320 -24.88 -39.43 -17.51
C VAL A 320 -24.86 -40.82 -16.89
N GLY A 321 -24.03 -41.72 -17.41
CA GLY A 321 -23.82 -43.03 -16.80
C GLY A 321 -23.01 -42.93 -15.51
N ALA A 322 -23.10 -43.97 -14.67
CA ALA A 322 -22.24 -44.11 -13.48
C ALA A 322 -20.82 -44.63 -13.82
N ASP A 323 -20.49 -44.69 -15.11
CA ASP A 323 -19.27 -45.25 -15.70
C ASP A 323 -18.14 -44.23 -15.89
N ARG A 324 -18.29 -43.01 -15.33
CA ARG A 324 -17.41 -41.87 -15.61
C ARG A 324 -17.03 -41.03 -14.40
N VAL A 325 -16.15 -40.06 -14.64
CA VAL A 325 -15.78 -38.97 -13.75
C VAL A 325 -16.66 -37.74 -14.01
N LEU A 326 -17.26 -37.20 -12.95
CA LEU A 326 -17.85 -35.86 -12.95
C LEU A 326 -16.80 -34.84 -12.51
N TRP A 327 -16.89 -33.61 -13.00
CA TRP A 327 -15.94 -32.56 -12.66
C TRP A 327 -16.55 -31.16 -12.76
N VAL A 328 -15.94 -30.23 -12.04
CA VAL A 328 -16.14 -28.78 -12.12
C VAL A 328 -14.77 -28.10 -12.20
N GLU A 329 -14.70 -26.95 -12.87
CA GLU A 329 -13.53 -26.06 -12.88
C GLU A 329 -13.86 -24.81 -12.05
N PRO A 330 -13.43 -24.73 -10.77
CA PRO A 330 -13.61 -23.53 -9.96
C PRO A 330 -12.78 -22.33 -10.44
N MET A 331 -13.04 -21.14 -9.91
CA MET A 331 -12.07 -20.03 -9.96
C MET A 331 -10.95 -20.23 -8.93
N HIS A 332 -9.79 -19.61 -9.15
CA HIS A 332 -8.61 -19.77 -8.30
C HIS A 332 -8.12 -18.43 -7.73
N PRO A 333 -8.56 -18.01 -6.51
CA PRO A 333 -7.97 -16.89 -5.80
C PRO A 333 -6.48 -17.15 -5.47
N ASN A 334 -5.68 -16.08 -5.36
CA ASN A 334 -4.24 -16.18 -5.10
C ASN A 334 -3.91 -16.63 -3.67
N THR A 335 -4.84 -16.53 -2.72
CA THR A 335 -4.52 -16.70 -1.28
C THR A 335 -5.20 -17.89 -0.63
N HIS A 336 -6.08 -18.57 -1.36
CA HIS A 336 -6.84 -19.72 -0.88
C HIS A 336 -7.53 -20.42 -2.06
N SER A 337 -7.68 -21.74 -1.97
CA SER A 337 -8.51 -22.52 -2.88
C SER A 337 -10.00 -22.42 -2.53
N LEU A 338 -10.85 -22.52 -3.54
CA LEU A 338 -12.29 -22.69 -3.32
C LEU A 338 -12.59 -24.11 -2.85
N THR A 339 -13.63 -24.26 -2.03
CA THR A 339 -14.04 -25.57 -1.52
C THR A 339 -15.09 -26.20 -2.44
N THR A 340 -14.90 -27.45 -2.86
CA THR A 340 -15.91 -28.22 -3.61
C THR A 340 -16.47 -29.33 -2.74
N THR A 341 -17.77 -29.36 -2.46
CA THR A 341 -18.42 -30.49 -1.76
C THR A 341 -19.36 -31.24 -2.69
N TRP A 342 -19.33 -32.56 -2.63
CA TRP A 342 -20.18 -33.42 -3.44
C TRP A 342 -21.27 -34.06 -2.58
N SER A 343 -22.46 -34.28 -3.16
CA SER A 343 -23.53 -35.05 -2.53
C SER A 343 -24.25 -35.96 -3.51
N VAL A 344 -24.71 -37.11 -3.03
CA VAL A 344 -25.53 -38.07 -3.78
C VAL A 344 -26.86 -38.22 -3.05
N ASP A 345 -27.96 -37.94 -3.76
CA ASP A 345 -29.33 -37.98 -3.24
C ASP A 345 -29.51 -37.16 -1.93
N GLY A 346 -28.77 -36.06 -1.83
CA GLY A 346 -28.78 -35.17 -0.67
C GLY A 346 -27.86 -35.58 0.49
N THR A 347 -27.13 -36.69 0.37
CA THR A 347 -26.11 -37.11 1.34
C THR A 347 -24.74 -36.62 0.89
N GLU A 348 -24.08 -35.81 1.72
CA GLU A 348 -22.75 -35.27 1.44
C GLU A 348 -21.66 -36.35 1.50
N LEU A 349 -20.71 -36.27 0.58
CA LEU A 349 -19.51 -37.11 0.50
C LEU A 349 -18.35 -36.41 1.18
N SER A 350 -17.40 -37.18 1.71
CA SER A 350 -16.17 -36.64 2.28
C SER A 350 -15.18 -36.18 1.22
N GLY A 351 -14.45 -35.10 1.50
CA GLY A 351 -13.38 -34.58 0.65
C GLY A 351 -13.77 -33.33 -0.12
N HIS A 352 -12.77 -32.69 -0.75
CA HIS A 352 -12.94 -31.39 -1.40
C HIS A 352 -12.51 -31.33 -2.88
N ALA A 353 -12.32 -32.50 -3.51
CA ALA A 353 -11.83 -32.59 -4.88
C ALA A 353 -12.80 -31.95 -5.89
N THR A 354 -12.23 -31.36 -6.94
CA THR A 354 -12.97 -30.78 -8.08
C THR A 354 -13.55 -31.83 -9.03
N SER A 355 -13.19 -33.10 -8.84
CA SER A 355 -13.68 -34.25 -9.60
C SER A 355 -14.23 -35.36 -8.70
N LEU A 356 -15.19 -36.11 -9.21
CA LEU A 356 -15.82 -37.26 -8.55
C LEU A 356 -15.92 -38.44 -9.51
N ASP A 357 -15.15 -39.49 -9.25
CA ASP A 357 -15.27 -40.75 -9.97
C ASP A 357 -16.50 -41.52 -9.50
N LEU A 358 -17.54 -41.59 -10.33
CA LEU A 358 -18.79 -42.26 -9.95
C LEU A 358 -18.62 -43.78 -9.75
N ARG A 359 -17.58 -44.37 -10.34
CA ARG A 359 -17.30 -45.81 -10.24
C ARG A 359 -16.84 -46.20 -8.84
N SER A 360 -16.32 -45.27 -8.05
CA SER A 360 -15.93 -45.53 -6.66
C SER A 360 -17.12 -45.57 -5.70
N LEU A 361 -18.29 -45.06 -6.11
CA LEU A 361 -19.45 -44.86 -5.22
C LEU A 361 -20.38 -46.08 -5.11
N SER A 362 -20.22 -47.10 -5.97
CA SER A 362 -21.05 -48.32 -5.96
C SER A 362 -22.56 -48.03 -5.89
N LEU A 363 -23.04 -47.11 -6.75
CA LEU A 363 -24.43 -46.66 -6.73
C LEU A 363 -25.43 -47.82 -7.01
N PRO A 364 -26.55 -47.92 -6.26
CA PRO A 364 -27.61 -48.87 -6.55
C PRO A 364 -28.20 -48.72 -7.97
N PRO A 365 -28.79 -49.77 -8.56
CA PRO A 365 -29.47 -49.64 -9.84
C PRO A 365 -30.62 -48.63 -9.78
N GLY A 366 -30.56 -47.64 -10.66
CA GLY A 366 -31.57 -46.59 -10.83
C GLY A 366 -30.96 -45.24 -11.23
N THR A 367 -31.73 -44.20 -10.94
CA THR A 367 -31.37 -42.80 -11.18
C THR A 367 -31.03 -42.12 -9.86
N HIS A 368 -29.89 -41.43 -9.81
CA HIS A 368 -29.37 -40.70 -8.67
C HIS A 368 -29.17 -39.22 -9.00
N LYS A 369 -29.36 -38.36 -8.01
CA LYS A 369 -29.05 -36.94 -8.10
C LYS A 369 -27.67 -36.69 -7.49
N VAL A 370 -26.69 -36.34 -8.33
CA VAL A 370 -25.35 -35.95 -7.86
C VAL A 370 -25.22 -34.43 -7.93
N THR A 371 -24.72 -33.81 -6.88
CA THR A 371 -24.63 -32.34 -6.77
C THR A 371 -23.25 -31.94 -6.27
N ALA A 372 -22.58 -31.03 -6.98
CA ALA A 372 -21.36 -30.35 -6.54
C ALA A 372 -21.69 -28.93 -6.08
N THR A 373 -21.13 -28.50 -4.96
CA THR A 373 -21.23 -27.13 -4.44
C THR A 373 -19.84 -26.56 -4.29
N VAL A 374 -19.55 -25.51 -5.05
CA VAL A 374 -18.31 -24.73 -4.98
C VAL A 374 -18.55 -23.49 -4.16
N ALA A 375 -17.80 -23.28 -3.09
CA ALA A 375 -17.91 -22.13 -2.21
C ALA A 375 -16.55 -21.49 -1.93
N ASP A 376 -16.52 -20.17 -1.98
CA ASP A 376 -15.39 -19.37 -1.53
C ASP A 376 -15.38 -19.31 0.01
N PRO A 377 -14.34 -19.81 0.69
CA PRO A 377 -14.26 -19.82 2.15
C PRO A 377 -13.70 -18.51 2.76
N THR A 378 -13.41 -17.47 1.96
CA THR A 378 -12.71 -16.25 2.40
C THR A 378 -13.24 -15.68 3.72
N GLY A 379 -12.34 -15.24 4.59
CA GLY A 379 -12.71 -14.52 5.82
C GLY A 379 -13.27 -13.11 5.56
N PHE A 380 -13.18 -12.59 4.32
CA PHE A 380 -13.61 -11.22 3.98
C PHE A 380 -15.13 -11.03 3.95
N VAL A 381 -15.91 -12.11 3.99
CA VAL A 381 -17.37 -12.07 3.90
C VAL A 381 -17.99 -12.66 5.18
N ARG A 382 -18.85 -11.91 5.87
CA ARG A 382 -19.64 -12.37 7.01
C ARG A 382 -21.14 -12.35 6.73
N ASP A 383 -21.60 -11.58 5.74
CA ASP A 383 -23.00 -11.55 5.36
C ASP A 383 -23.42 -12.84 4.63
N PRO A 384 -24.40 -13.61 5.13
CA PRO A 384 -24.86 -14.83 4.49
C PRO A 384 -25.43 -14.63 3.08
N ALA A 385 -26.02 -13.47 2.78
CA ALA A 385 -26.53 -13.17 1.45
C ALA A 385 -25.38 -12.95 0.46
N ILE A 386 -24.29 -12.32 0.91
CA ILE A 386 -23.06 -12.19 0.11
C ILE A 386 -22.39 -13.57 -0.02
N ARG A 387 -22.29 -14.33 1.07
CA ARG A 387 -21.73 -15.70 1.04
C ARG A 387 -22.46 -16.60 0.06
N ALA A 388 -23.78 -16.51 -0.02
CA ALA A 388 -24.58 -17.25 -0.99
C ALA A 388 -24.27 -16.84 -2.44
N ALA A 389 -23.94 -15.57 -2.70
CA ALA A 389 -23.46 -15.13 -4.01
C ALA A 389 -22.04 -15.62 -4.34
N LEU A 390 -21.27 -15.96 -3.30
CA LEU A 390 -19.96 -16.60 -3.36
C LEU A 390 -20.05 -18.14 -3.28
N THR A 391 -21.21 -18.71 -3.63
CA THR A 391 -21.44 -20.15 -3.70
C THR A 391 -22.16 -20.50 -5.01
N ALA A 392 -21.72 -21.55 -5.69
CA ALA A 392 -22.33 -22.05 -6.92
C ALA A 392 -22.54 -23.56 -6.84
N THR A 393 -23.66 -24.04 -7.37
CA THR A 393 -24.00 -25.46 -7.39
C THR A 393 -24.19 -25.96 -8.82
N ARG A 394 -23.83 -27.22 -9.07
CA ARG A 394 -24.18 -27.98 -10.27
C ARG A 394 -24.80 -29.31 -9.88
N THR A 395 -25.76 -29.76 -10.67
CA THR A 395 -26.49 -31.00 -10.42
C THR A 395 -26.57 -31.81 -11.70
N TRP A 396 -26.27 -33.09 -11.58
CA TRP A 396 -26.38 -34.09 -12.64
C TRP A 396 -27.38 -35.16 -12.26
N THR A 397 -28.05 -35.69 -13.29
CA THR A 397 -28.82 -36.93 -13.20
C THR A 397 -27.91 -38.06 -13.62
N VAL A 398 -27.57 -38.95 -12.69
CA VAL A 398 -26.76 -40.15 -12.96
C VAL A 398 -27.70 -41.33 -13.09
N ASP A 399 -27.66 -42.03 -14.22
CA ASP A 399 -28.43 -43.26 -14.46
C ASP A 399 -27.47 -44.43 -14.64
N THR A 400 -27.50 -45.36 -13.67
CA THR A 400 -26.66 -46.57 -13.68
C THR A 400 -26.94 -47.53 -14.84
N GLY A 401 -28.09 -47.40 -15.52
CA GLY A 401 -28.43 -48.17 -16.72
C GLY A 401 -27.88 -47.57 -18.01
N LEU A 402 -27.34 -46.35 -17.96
CA LEU A 402 -26.71 -45.71 -19.12
C LEU A 402 -25.21 -46.04 -19.14
N THR A 403 -24.75 -46.48 -20.31
CA THR A 403 -23.34 -46.44 -20.68
C THR A 403 -23.17 -45.28 -21.62
N THR A 404 -22.17 -44.46 -21.37
CA THR A 404 -22.02 -43.22 -22.12
C THR A 404 -20.72 -43.21 -22.88
N THR A 405 -20.77 -42.69 -24.11
CA THR A 405 -19.60 -42.69 -24.99
C THR A 405 -18.55 -41.74 -24.41
N PRO A 406 -17.34 -42.23 -24.05
CA PRO A 406 -16.30 -41.37 -23.52
C PRO A 406 -15.89 -40.30 -24.54
N VAL A 407 -15.76 -39.06 -24.07
CA VAL A 407 -15.18 -37.98 -24.85
C VAL A 407 -13.67 -38.02 -24.67
N ALA A 408 -12.93 -38.19 -25.77
CA ALA A 408 -11.47 -38.07 -25.74
C ALA A 408 -11.09 -36.60 -25.53
N THR A 409 -10.24 -36.34 -24.53
CA THR A 409 -9.62 -35.04 -24.29
C THR A 409 -8.19 -35.03 -24.83
N GLY A 410 -7.68 -33.84 -25.15
CA GLY A 410 -6.26 -33.67 -25.46
C GLY A 410 -5.40 -33.85 -24.20
N PRO A 411 -4.08 -34.13 -24.33
CA PRO A 411 -3.17 -34.19 -23.19
C PRO A 411 -2.74 -32.79 -22.72
N GLY A 412 -2.28 -32.67 -21.47
CA GLY A 412 -1.55 -31.50 -20.97
C GLY A 412 -2.33 -30.63 -20.00
N PHE A 413 -2.40 -29.32 -20.27
CA PHE A 413 -3.07 -28.33 -19.42
C PHE A 413 -4.10 -27.51 -20.20
N LEU A 414 -5.21 -27.16 -19.54
CA LEU A 414 -6.26 -26.28 -20.06
C LEU A 414 -6.00 -24.81 -19.72
N SER A 415 -5.63 -24.55 -18.47
CA SER A 415 -5.28 -23.21 -18.00
C SER A 415 -4.41 -23.28 -16.74
N SER A 416 -3.83 -22.16 -16.33
CA SER A 416 -2.94 -22.10 -15.18
C SER A 416 -2.75 -20.68 -14.67
N THR A 417 -2.15 -20.53 -13.48
CA THR A 417 -1.54 -19.27 -13.08
C THR A 417 -0.59 -18.81 -14.20
N PRO A 418 -0.58 -17.53 -14.61
CA PRO A 418 0.31 -17.04 -15.66
C PRO A 418 1.78 -17.34 -15.35
N THR A 419 2.53 -17.86 -16.32
CA THR A 419 3.94 -18.24 -16.16
C THR A 419 4.93 -17.10 -16.45
N GLY A 420 4.45 -15.97 -16.97
CA GLY A 420 5.27 -14.85 -17.41
C GLY A 420 5.69 -13.87 -16.32
N LEU A 421 5.16 -14.02 -15.10
CA LEU A 421 5.48 -13.19 -13.94
C LEU A 421 5.81 -14.11 -12.75
N PRO A 422 6.69 -13.68 -11.83
CA PRO A 422 6.90 -14.39 -10.58
C PRO A 422 5.61 -14.47 -9.76
N VAL A 423 5.46 -15.57 -9.02
CA VAL A 423 4.40 -15.76 -8.01
C VAL A 423 4.97 -15.54 -6.62
N ALA A 424 4.15 -15.01 -5.71
CA ALA A 424 4.56 -14.80 -4.33
C ALA A 424 4.74 -16.13 -3.58
N ARG A 425 5.58 -16.12 -2.55
CA ARG A 425 5.90 -17.29 -1.73
C ARG A 425 4.72 -17.91 -0.98
N ASP A 426 3.65 -17.14 -0.80
CA ASP A 426 2.43 -17.52 -0.07
C ASP A 426 1.20 -17.53 -0.99
N GLU A 427 1.41 -17.62 -2.32
CA GLU A 427 0.36 -17.72 -3.31
C GLU A 427 -0.08 -19.18 -3.56
N VAL A 428 -1.36 -19.36 -3.90
CA VAL A 428 -1.89 -20.60 -4.48
C VAL A 428 -1.66 -20.58 -5.99
N VAL A 429 -0.81 -21.48 -6.47
CA VAL A 429 -0.52 -21.67 -7.90
C VAL A 429 -1.40 -22.78 -8.44
N TYR A 430 -2.10 -22.56 -9.55
CA TYR A 430 -2.97 -23.58 -10.13
C TYR A 430 -2.53 -24.03 -11.52
N ALA A 431 -2.82 -25.29 -11.83
CA ALA A 431 -2.62 -25.92 -13.13
C ALA A 431 -3.81 -26.85 -13.42
N GLU A 432 -4.72 -26.39 -14.29
CA GLU A 432 -5.90 -27.15 -14.68
C GLU A 432 -5.55 -28.17 -15.77
N THR A 433 -5.92 -29.42 -15.56
CA THR A 433 -5.75 -30.50 -16.54
C THR A 433 -7.04 -30.75 -17.33
N PRO A 434 -6.95 -31.36 -18.52
CA PRO A 434 -8.10 -31.85 -19.26
C PRO A 434 -8.94 -32.83 -18.44
N HIS A 435 -10.23 -32.93 -18.75
CA HIS A 435 -11.17 -33.75 -17.97
C HIS A 435 -11.71 -34.95 -18.77
N PRO A 436 -10.91 -36.03 -18.96
CA PRO A 436 -11.39 -37.25 -19.60
C PRO A 436 -12.48 -37.93 -18.76
N ASP A 437 -13.46 -38.54 -19.42
CA ASP A 437 -14.57 -39.20 -18.72
C ASP A 437 -14.12 -40.44 -17.92
N ASP A 438 -12.97 -41.04 -18.22
CA ASP A 438 -12.56 -42.34 -17.70
C ASP A 438 -11.47 -42.29 -16.60
N HIS A 439 -10.87 -41.14 -16.30
CA HIS A 439 -9.92 -40.98 -15.21
C HIS A 439 -9.73 -39.51 -14.82
N VAL A 440 -9.02 -39.25 -13.72
CA VAL A 440 -8.60 -37.91 -13.31
C VAL A 440 -7.10 -37.78 -13.59
N PRO A 441 -6.67 -36.92 -14.52
CA PRO A 441 -5.25 -36.69 -14.76
C PRO A 441 -4.57 -36.14 -13.51
N THR A 442 -3.36 -36.61 -13.26
CA THR A 442 -2.57 -36.19 -12.09
C THR A 442 -1.65 -35.04 -12.47
N VAL A 443 -1.54 -34.05 -11.59
CA VAL A 443 -0.48 -33.04 -11.65
C VAL A 443 0.67 -33.52 -10.77
N THR A 444 1.88 -33.50 -11.30
CA THR A 444 3.09 -33.71 -10.50
C THR A 444 3.79 -32.37 -10.32
N TRP A 445 3.77 -31.87 -9.09
CA TRP A 445 4.50 -30.67 -8.71
C TRP A 445 5.96 -30.99 -8.37
N ALA A 446 6.87 -30.10 -8.75
CA ALA A 446 8.25 -30.14 -8.29
C ALA A 446 8.81 -28.72 -8.09
N LEU A 447 9.50 -28.52 -6.96
CA LEU A 447 10.21 -27.30 -6.61
C LEU A 447 11.72 -27.55 -6.73
N ASP A 448 12.41 -26.76 -7.54
CA ASP A 448 13.84 -26.91 -7.85
C ASP A 448 14.21 -28.34 -8.28
N GLY A 449 13.31 -29.00 -9.00
CA GLY A 449 13.45 -30.38 -9.45
C GLY A 449 13.15 -31.44 -8.39
N THR A 450 12.84 -31.05 -7.15
CA THR A 450 12.39 -31.96 -6.09
C THR A 450 10.88 -32.10 -6.13
N ARG A 451 10.40 -33.33 -6.31
CA ARG A 451 8.96 -33.64 -6.35
C ARG A 451 8.29 -33.32 -5.00
N LEU A 452 7.13 -32.67 -5.06
CA LEU A 452 6.25 -32.45 -3.91
C LEU A 452 5.21 -33.57 -3.81
N ASP A 453 4.70 -33.82 -2.59
CA ASP A 453 3.70 -34.86 -2.31
C ASP A 453 2.26 -34.42 -2.66
N ASP A 454 2.08 -33.19 -3.13
CA ASP A 454 0.79 -32.69 -3.62
C ASP A 454 0.55 -33.14 -5.06
N THR A 455 -0.69 -33.53 -5.33
CA THR A 455 -1.16 -33.98 -6.65
C THR A 455 -2.41 -33.24 -7.11
N ASP A 456 -2.92 -32.31 -6.30
CA ASP A 456 -4.06 -31.46 -6.66
C ASP A 456 -3.67 -30.47 -7.77
N GLY A 457 -4.68 -29.94 -8.47
CA GLY A 457 -4.51 -28.90 -9.47
C GLY A 457 -4.08 -27.56 -8.85
N ASP A 458 -4.31 -27.36 -7.55
CA ASP A 458 -3.86 -26.19 -6.79
C ASP A 458 -2.69 -26.58 -5.88
N LEU A 459 -1.65 -25.76 -5.82
CA LEU A 459 -0.55 -25.86 -4.87
C LEU A 459 -0.48 -24.60 -4.02
N ASP A 460 -0.69 -24.75 -2.72
CA ASP A 460 -0.50 -23.69 -1.73
C ASP A 460 1.00 -23.57 -1.38
N LEU A 461 1.68 -22.55 -1.93
CA LEU A 461 3.08 -22.30 -1.64
C LEU A 461 3.33 -21.91 -0.19
N GLY A 462 2.34 -21.33 0.51
CA GLY A 462 2.43 -21.02 1.93
C GLY A 462 2.55 -22.25 2.83
N ALA A 463 2.15 -23.43 2.32
CA ALA A 463 2.34 -24.71 2.99
C ALA A 463 3.69 -25.39 2.64
N VAL A 464 4.41 -24.89 1.65
CA VAL A 464 5.72 -25.39 1.22
C VAL A 464 6.83 -24.67 1.97
N GLN A 465 7.84 -25.42 2.42
CA GLN A 465 9.02 -24.82 3.04
C GLN A 465 9.98 -24.32 1.96
N LEU A 466 9.98 -23.01 1.74
CA LEU A 466 10.90 -22.32 0.84
C LEU A 466 12.15 -21.82 1.59
N THR A 467 13.25 -21.70 0.87
CA THR A 467 14.47 -21.05 1.39
C THR A 467 14.61 -19.69 0.72
N PRO A 468 15.09 -18.63 1.38
CA PRO A 468 15.12 -17.31 0.76
C PRO A 468 15.82 -17.30 -0.61
N GLY A 469 15.15 -16.69 -1.59
CA GLY A 469 15.61 -16.57 -2.98
C GLY A 469 14.57 -17.03 -4.01
N ASP A 470 14.93 -16.92 -5.29
CA ASP A 470 14.12 -17.42 -6.40
C ASP A 470 14.14 -18.95 -6.49
N HIS A 471 12.97 -19.53 -6.69
CA HIS A 471 12.80 -20.97 -6.93
C HIS A 471 12.14 -21.25 -8.28
N THR A 472 12.41 -22.43 -8.83
CA THR A 472 11.73 -22.93 -10.04
C THR A 472 10.64 -23.91 -9.63
N LEU A 473 9.38 -23.51 -9.78
CA LEU A 473 8.23 -24.40 -9.62
C LEU A 473 7.85 -24.99 -10.97
N THR A 474 7.55 -26.29 -11.00
CA THR A 474 7.05 -26.96 -12.20
C THR A 474 5.82 -27.81 -11.89
N ALA A 475 4.89 -27.84 -12.84
CA ALA A 475 3.76 -28.76 -12.87
C ALA A 475 3.88 -29.63 -14.12
N ALA A 476 3.87 -30.95 -13.96
CA ALA A 476 3.91 -31.89 -15.07
C ALA A 476 2.64 -32.73 -15.15
N SER A 477 2.04 -32.81 -16.33
CA SER A 477 0.90 -33.69 -16.64
C SER A 477 0.95 -34.11 -18.11
N ASP A 478 0.70 -35.39 -18.38
CA ASP A 478 0.67 -36.00 -19.73
C ASP A 478 1.81 -35.59 -20.68
N GLY A 479 3.03 -35.50 -20.15
CA GLY A 479 4.24 -35.18 -20.92
C GLY A 479 4.42 -33.69 -21.26
N GLN A 480 3.55 -32.82 -20.74
CA GLN A 480 3.75 -31.37 -20.75
C GLN A 480 4.24 -30.87 -19.39
N THR A 481 4.89 -29.72 -19.39
CA THR A 481 5.41 -29.09 -18.17
C THR A 481 5.19 -27.59 -18.23
N LEU A 482 4.58 -27.04 -17.19
CA LEU A 482 4.52 -25.61 -16.91
C LEU A 482 5.64 -25.25 -15.93
N THR A 483 6.10 -24.01 -15.97
CA THR A 483 7.20 -23.52 -15.13
C THR A 483 6.92 -22.11 -14.67
N TRP A 484 7.10 -21.86 -13.38
CA TRP A 484 7.00 -20.55 -12.75
C TRP A 484 8.28 -20.24 -11.98
N THR A 485 8.60 -18.96 -11.89
CA THR A 485 9.49 -18.44 -10.85
C THR A 485 8.67 -18.19 -9.60
N VAL A 486 9.04 -18.79 -8.48
CA VAL A 486 8.52 -18.42 -7.15
C VAL A 486 9.53 -17.48 -6.52
N ASP A 487 9.06 -16.31 -6.13
CA ASP A 487 9.87 -15.28 -5.49
C ASP A 487 9.73 -15.36 -3.97
N ASP A 488 10.80 -15.79 -3.27
CA ASP A 488 10.96 -15.71 -1.81
C ASP A 488 12.12 -14.76 -1.42
N SER A 489 12.52 -13.87 -2.33
CA SER A 489 13.43 -12.76 -2.05
C SER A 489 12.64 -11.56 -1.52
N LEU A 490 12.29 -11.58 -0.23
CA LEU A 490 11.44 -10.53 0.33
C LEU A 490 11.98 -9.10 0.11
N PRO A 491 11.09 -8.14 -0.22
CA PRO A 491 11.50 -6.75 -0.43
C PRO A 491 12.01 -6.16 0.88
N THR A 492 12.97 -5.25 0.75
CA THR A 492 13.54 -4.54 1.89
C THR A 492 13.11 -3.08 1.88
N THR A 493 13.14 -2.47 3.06
CA THR A 493 12.88 -1.05 3.21
C THR A 493 13.96 -0.45 4.07
N ASP A 494 14.50 0.66 3.59
CA ASP A 494 15.37 1.55 4.34
C ASP A 494 14.62 2.83 4.68
N TYR A 495 15.01 3.45 5.79
CA TYR A 495 14.49 4.74 6.22
C TYR A 495 15.62 5.78 6.34
N GLU A 496 15.26 7.02 6.06
CA GLU A 496 16.10 8.20 6.30
C GLU A 496 15.28 9.18 7.14
N LEU A 497 15.85 9.64 8.26
CA LEU A 497 15.24 10.69 9.08
C LEU A 497 16.03 11.99 8.97
N SER A 498 15.35 13.13 9.17
CA SER A 498 16.03 14.41 9.43
C SER A 498 16.94 14.31 10.65
N GLU A 499 17.93 15.19 10.78
CA GLU A 499 18.87 15.13 11.89
C GLU A 499 18.17 15.23 13.27
N PRO A 500 18.33 14.24 14.17
CA PRO A 500 17.72 14.26 15.49
C PRO A 500 18.47 15.17 16.46
N LEU A 501 17.82 15.54 17.58
CA LEU A 501 18.49 16.19 18.72
C LEU A 501 19.47 15.21 19.40
N ALA A 502 19.06 13.95 19.54
CA ALA A 502 19.86 12.86 20.06
C ALA A 502 19.40 11.54 19.42
N GLY A 503 20.30 10.60 19.19
CA GLY A 503 19.98 9.29 18.64
C GLY A 503 20.93 8.20 19.15
N SER A 504 20.39 6.98 19.35
CA SER A 504 21.17 5.80 19.74
C SER A 504 20.47 4.53 19.24
N GLY A 505 21.12 3.78 18.35
CA GLY A 505 20.46 2.66 17.65
C GLY A 505 19.25 3.17 16.88
N ASP A 506 18.10 2.53 17.07
CA ASP A 506 16.82 2.90 16.45
C ASP A 506 15.96 3.83 17.33
N ALA A 507 16.54 4.50 18.32
CA ALA A 507 15.84 5.48 19.16
C ALA A 507 16.31 6.90 18.85
N TYR A 508 15.37 7.81 18.58
CA TYR A 508 15.63 9.18 18.15
C TYR A 508 14.79 10.17 18.94
N VAL A 509 15.38 11.30 19.34
CA VAL A 509 14.66 12.40 20.01
C VAL A 509 14.67 13.63 19.12
N TYR A 510 13.51 14.24 18.95
CA TYR A 510 13.34 15.48 18.20
C TYR A 510 12.78 16.58 19.09
N ASN A 511 13.31 17.78 18.93
CA ASN A 511 12.81 18.98 19.59
C ASN A 511 12.08 19.88 18.58
N GLY A 512 11.00 19.34 18.01
CA GLY A 512 10.26 19.94 16.91
C GLY A 512 9.85 18.92 15.83
N PRO A 513 9.42 19.39 14.65
CA PRO A 513 9.11 18.56 13.51
C PRO A 513 10.30 17.72 13.05
N PHE A 514 10.03 16.57 12.43
CA PHE A 514 11.04 15.75 11.76
C PHE A 514 10.50 15.18 10.47
N THR A 515 11.39 14.76 9.58
CA THR A 515 11.01 14.15 8.30
C THR A 515 11.42 12.69 8.22
N MET A 516 10.65 11.88 7.50
CA MET A 516 10.92 10.48 7.21
C MET A 516 10.81 10.20 5.71
N ARG A 517 11.85 9.61 5.13
CA ARG A 517 11.81 9.00 3.80
C ARG A 517 11.88 7.48 3.91
N LEU A 518 11.04 6.79 3.14
CA LEU A 518 11.12 5.34 2.96
C LEU A 518 11.54 5.02 1.53
N THR A 519 12.53 4.14 1.41
CA THR A 519 13.03 3.63 0.12
C THR A 519 12.86 2.12 0.11
N GLY A 520 12.01 1.63 -0.79
CA GLY A 520 11.82 0.20 -1.02
C GLY A 520 12.82 -0.32 -2.04
N GLN A 521 13.32 -1.53 -1.84
CA GLN A 521 14.22 -2.22 -2.76
C GLN A 521 13.78 -3.67 -2.88
N ASP A 522 13.94 -4.21 -4.09
CA ASP A 522 13.56 -5.57 -4.44
C ASP A 522 14.50 -6.07 -5.55
N ASP A 523 14.70 -7.38 -5.66
CA ASP A 523 15.52 -7.98 -6.71
C ASP A 523 14.73 -8.28 -8.00
N GLN A 524 13.40 -8.20 -7.96
CA GLN A 524 12.53 -8.33 -9.12
C GLN A 524 12.13 -6.95 -9.69
N PRO A 525 11.84 -6.87 -11.01
CA PRO A 525 11.33 -5.64 -11.60
C PRO A 525 9.89 -5.36 -11.14
N GLY A 526 9.60 -4.11 -10.81
CA GLY A 526 8.27 -3.67 -10.44
C GLY A 526 8.31 -2.48 -9.51
N TYR A 527 7.15 -1.89 -9.25
CA TYR A 527 7.06 -0.83 -8.24
C TYR A 527 6.94 -1.44 -6.85
N VAL A 528 7.89 -1.12 -5.97
CA VAL A 528 7.87 -1.55 -4.57
C VAL A 528 7.00 -0.60 -3.75
N VAL A 529 5.86 -1.10 -3.30
CA VAL A 529 4.94 -0.37 -2.42
C VAL A 529 5.57 -0.28 -1.04
N ARG A 530 5.57 0.91 -0.45
CA ARG A 530 6.17 1.17 0.87
C ARG A 530 5.07 1.50 1.85
N GLU A 531 5.17 1.01 3.07
CA GLU A 531 4.17 1.25 4.11
C GLU A 531 4.82 1.64 5.43
N SER A 532 4.08 2.43 6.21
CA SER A 532 4.40 2.69 7.61
C SER A 532 3.17 2.69 8.47
N ARG A 533 3.33 2.49 9.78
CA ARG A 533 2.30 2.73 10.78
C ARG A 533 2.92 3.28 12.06
N VAL A 534 2.15 4.07 12.78
CA VAL A 534 2.59 4.67 14.05
C VAL A 534 1.80 4.05 15.19
N ASP A 535 2.49 3.56 16.21
CA ASP A 535 1.90 2.95 17.41
C ASP A 535 0.91 1.81 17.10
N GLY A 536 1.14 1.10 15.99
CA GLY A 536 0.27 0.02 15.52
C GLY A 536 -1.03 0.48 14.84
N ASP A 537 -1.25 1.79 14.64
CA ASP A 537 -2.48 2.33 14.06
C ASP A 537 -2.52 2.26 12.52
N GLY A 538 -2.74 1.04 12.01
CA GLY A 538 -3.07 0.79 10.60
C GLY A 538 -1.92 0.99 9.62
N TRP A 539 -1.75 0.07 8.68
CA TRP A 539 -0.74 0.27 7.62
C TRP A 539 -1.17 1.40 6.68
N PHE A 540 -0.25 2.34 6.48
CA PHE A 540 -0.41 3.49 5.60
C PHE A 540 0.61 3.42 4.46
N ASN A 541 0.12 3.40 3.23
CA ASN A 541 0.91 3.44 2.00
C ASN A 541 1.66 4.78 1.92
N TYR A 542 2.98 4.69 2.01
CA TYR A 542 3.88 5.82 1.92
C TYR A 542 4.03 6.27 0.47
N PHE A 543 3.73 7.55 0.23
CA PHE A 543 3.78 8.16 -1.09
C PHE A 543 4.69 9.41 -1.16
N GLY A 544 5.59 9.58 -0.20
CA GLY A 544 6.40 10.81 -0.09
C GLY A 544 5.62 11.91 0.61
N TRP A 545 5.33 13.02 -0.09
CA TRP A 545 4.55 14.14 0.42
C TRP A 545 3.38 14.50 -0.51
N PRO A 546 2.27 15.08 -0.02
CA PRO A 546 1.10 15.36 -0.87
C PRO A 546 1.35 16.27 -2.08
N THR A 547 2.39 17.11 -2.04
CA THR A 547 2.76 17.98 -3.16
C THR A 547 3.86 17.42 -4.07
N SER A 548 4.58 16.38 -3.63
CA SER A 548 5.62 15.72 -4.42
C SER A 548 6.04 14.40 -3.76
N ALA A 549 6.19 13.34 -4.57
CA ALA A 549 6.65 12.04 -4.11
C ALA A 549 8.14 12.04 -3.70
N ASP A 550 8.92 13.03 -4.14
CA ASP A 550 10.35 13.15 -3.84
C ASP A 550 10.61 13.73 -2.45
N LEU A 551 9.63 14.42 -1.87
CA LEU A 551 9.74 15.03 -0.55
C LEU A 551 9.45 13.99 0.55
N PRO A 552 10.19 14.03 1.66
CA PRO A 552 9.94 13.14 2.79
C PRO A 552 8.64 13.51 3.51
N TRP A 553 8.07 12.54 4.22
CA TRP A 553 6.90 12.76 5.06
C TRP A 553 7.28 13.56 6.30
N THR A 554 6.60 14.68 6.55
CA THR A 554 6.90 15.56 7.69
C THR A 554 5.96 15.32 8.85
N PHE A 555 6.51 14.92 10.00
CA PHE A 555 5.78 14.79 11.25
C PHE A 555 5.88 16.05 12.11
N SER A 556 4.77 16.48 12.71
CA SER A 556 4.74 17.60 13.66
C SER A 556 3.53 17.52 14.59
N GLU A 557 3.58 18.19 15.75
CA GLU A 557 2.49 18.19 16.74
C GLU A 557 1.14 18.63 16.17
N SER A 558 1.13 19.66 15.34
CA SER A 558 -0.07 20.19 14.70
C SER A 558 -0.39 19.51 13.37
N GLY A 559 0.56 18.78 12.79
CA GLY A 559 0.56 18.42 11.37
C GLY A 559 0.77 19.65 10.46
N THR A 560 0.89 19.37 9.16
CA THR A 560 0.97 20.39 8.11
C THR A 560 -0.32 20.44 7.33
N THR A 561 -0.95 21.61 7.24
CA THR A 561 -2.18 21.79 6.45
C THR A 561 -1.84 22.10 4.99
N ILE A 562 -2.26 21.21 4.09
CA ILE A 562 -2.14 21.35 2.63
C ILE A 562 -3.53 21.20 2.04
N ASP A 563 -3.96 22.18 1.24
CA ASP A 563 -5.33 22.25 0.71
C ASP A 563 -6.39 21.99 1.79
N SER A 564 -6.24 22.55 2.98
CA SER A 564 -7.15 22.36 4.12
C SER A 564 -7.24 20.93 4.69
N LEU A 565 -6.33 20.03 4.34
CA LEU A 565 -6.15 18.72 4.98
C LEU A 565 -4.87 18.71 5.79
N THR A 566 -4.91 18.12 6.98
CA THR A 566 -3.76 18.07 7.88
C THR A 566 -3.05 16.72 7.74
N TYR A 567 -1.77 16.78 7.36
CA TYR A 567 -0.90 15.63 7.16
C TYR A 567 0.19 15.57 8.23
N GLY A 568 0.66 14.35 8.55
CA GLY A 568 1.79 14.14 9.45
C GLY A 568 1.61 14.68 10.86
N LYS A 569 0.37 14.70 11.37
CA LYS A 569 0.12 15.06 12.76
C LYS A 569 0.62 13.94 13.67
N LEU A 570 1.52 14.26 14.59
CA LEU A 570 2.06 13.33 15.59
C LEU A 570 2.16 14.05 16.94
N PRO A 571 1.40 13.63 17.96
CA PRO A 571 1.48 14.22 19.29
C PRO A 571 2.90 14.22 19.89
N ARG A 572 3.10 14.96 20.99
CA ARG A 572 4.33 14.88 21.77
C ARG A 572 4.37 13.55 22.53
N GLY A 573 5.54 12.95 22.60
CA GLY A 573 5.76 11.70 23.34
C GLY A 573 6.59 10.71 22.55
N ALA A 574 6.76 9.53 23.14
CA ALA A 574 7.42 8.40 22.49
C ALA A 574 6.42 7.68 21.57
N HIS A 575 6.85 7.42 20.34
CA HIS A 575 6.08 6.75 19.31
C HIS A 575 6.95 5.69 18.64
N THR A 576 6.35 4.55 18.33
CA THR A 576 7.01 3.51 17.53
C THR A 576 6.52 3.61 16.10
N VAL A 577 7.44 3.81 15.16
CA VAL A 577 7.15 3.77 13.73
C VAL A 577 7.59 2.42 13.20
N GLU A 578 6.63 1.64 12.70
CA GLU A 578 6.90 0.40 11.97
C GLU A 578 6.82 0.68 10.48
N TYR A 579 7.65 0.01 9.69
CA TYR A 579 7.71 0.18 8.24
C TYR A 579 8.05 -1.13 7.55
N ARG A 580 7.55 -1.29 6.32
CA ARG A 580 7.79 -2.45 5.44
C ARG A 580 7.58 -2.07 3.97
N SER A 581 7.83 -3.01 3.08
CA SER A 581 7.49 -2.90 1.66
C SER A 581 6.74 -4.14 1.16
N ILE A 582 6.13 -4.00 0.00
CA ILE A 582 5.43 -5.04 -0.76
C ILE A 582 5.99 -5.00 -2.18
N ASP A 583 6.45 -6.14 -2.68
CA ASP A 583 6.97 -6.26 -4.05
C ASP A 583 5.83 -6.45 -5.08
N ALA A 584 6.20 -6.59 -6.35
CA ALA A 584 5.25 -6.77 -7.45
C ALA A 584 4.62 -8.17 -7.54
N ALA A 585 5.28 -9.19 -6.97
CA ALA A 585 4.73 -10.53 -6.81
C ALA A 585 3.63 -10.54 -5.73
N GLY A 586 3.77 -9.67 -4.72
CA GLY A 586 2.87 -9.52 -3.59
C GLY A 586 3.48 -9.95 -2.25
N ASN A 587 4.79 -10.22 -2.15
CA ASN A 587 5.39 -10.60 -0.88
C ASN A 587 5.52 -9.39 0.05
N TYR A 588 5.27 -9.62 1.34
CA TYR A 588 5.53 -8.64 2.37
C TYR A 588 6.96 -8.74 2.88
N GLY A 589 7.68 -7.63 2.83
CA GLY A 589 8.94 -7.45 3.53
C GLY A 589 8.76 -7.59 5.05
N GLN A 590 9.80 -8.09 5.73
CA GLN A 590 9.79 -8.18 7.19
C GLN A 590 9.66 -6.78 7.81
N PRO A 591 8.64 -6.53 8.67
CA PRO A 591 8.51 -5.24 9.32
C PRO A 591 9.71 -4.92 10.20
N LYS A 592 10.24 -3.72 10.05
CA LYS A 592 11.24 -3.14 10.95
C LYS A 592 10.62 -1.96 11.69
N SER A 593 11.29 -1.48 12.73
CA SER A 593 10.79 -0.32 13.48
C SER A 593 11.91 0.56 14.03
N PHE A 594 11.54 1.80 14.33
CA PHE A 594 12.33 2.72 15.14
C PHE A 594 11.41 3.50 16.08
N THR A 595 11.97 4.05 17.15
CA THR A 595 11.25 4.88 18.11
C THR A 595 11.64 6.34 17.94
N VAL A 596 10.64 7.22 17.93
CA VAL A 596 10.84 8.67 17.97
C VAL A 596 10.20 9.23 19.23
N THR A 597 10.91 10.10 19.94
CA THR A 597 10.35 10.91 21.01
C THR A 597 10.30 12.37 20.58
N THR A 598 9.10 12.93 20.48
CA THR A 598 8.88 14.33 20.07
C THR A 598 8.69 15.22 21.29
N LEU A 599 9.52 16.26 21.41
CA LEU A 599 9.48 17.26 22.47
C LEU A 599 8.85 18.57 21.98
N ALA A 600 8.53 19.45 22.93
CA ALA A 600 8.05 20.79 22.64
C ALA A 600 9.13 21.64 21.97
N PRO A 601 8.90 22.24 20.78
CA PRO A 601 9.91 23.03 20.09
C PRO A 601 10.41 24.21 20.95
N PRO A 602 11.65 24.68 20.76
CA PRO A 602 12.17 25.82 21.50
C PRO A 602 11.34 27.09 21.23
N PRO A 603 11.24 28.00 22.22
CA PRO A 603 10.48 29.23 22.07
C PRO A 603 11.15 30.18 21.05
N ALA A 604 10.33 30.98 20.37
CA ALA A 604 10.83 31.96 19.41
C ALA A 604 11.79 32.97 20.07
N CYS A 605 12.90 33.26 19.39
CA CYS A 605 13.95 34.14 19.87
C CYS A 605 13.49 35.60 19.88
N THR A 606 13.71 36.30 21.00
CA THR A 606 13.61 37.78 21.05
C THR A 606 14.94 38.45 20.75
N THR A 607 16.04 37.73 20.92
CA THR A 607 17.40 38.17 20.60
C THR A 607 18.18 36.96 20.15
N THR A 608 18.83 37.04 18.99
CA THR A 608 19.68 35.97 18.47
C THR A 608 21.13 36.45 18.43
N ILE A 609 22.03 35.62 18.94
CA ILE A 609 23.47 35.84 18.90
C ILE A 609 24.05 34.71 18.06
N THR A 610 24.82 35.07 17.04
CA THR A 610 25.58 34.16 16.18
C THR A 610 27.07 34.53 16.21
N GLY A 611 27.94 33.60 15.80
CA GLY A 611 29.38 33.83 15.75
C GLY A 611 30.04 34.07 17.12
N SER A 612 31.19 34.73 17.15
CA SER A 612 31.98 34.87 18.37
C SER A 612 31.55 36.05 19.25
N ARG A 613 31.32 35.78 20.54
CA ARG A 613 31.04 36.77 21.57
C ARG A 613 32.08 36.69 22.70
N LYS A 614 32.86 37.75 22.89
CA LYS A 614 33.84 37.83 23.99
C LYS A 614 33.19 38.27 25.29
N GLY A 615 33.58 37.63 26.40
CA GLY A 615 33.15 37.97 27.76
C GLY A 615 31.82 37.33 28.16
N SER A 616 31.48 37.45 29.44
CA SER A 616 30.28 36.82 30.01
C SER A 616 28.97 37.36 29.43
N LEU A 617 27.95 36.51 29.31
CA LEU A 617 26.60 36.85 28.88
C LEU A 617 25.66 36.85 30.07
N THR A 618 24.83 37.88 30.21
CA THR A 618 23.73 37.87 31.18
C THR A 618 22.43 38.09 30.44
N VAL A 619 21.55 37.08 30.47
CA VAL A 619 20.22 37.11 29.88
C VAL A 619 19.25 37.57 30.97
N THR A 620 18.72 38.78 30.83
CA THR A 620 17.90 39.43 31.88
C THR A 620 16.40 39.37 31.65
N SER A 621 15.98 39.19 30.40
CA SER A 621 14.58 39.19 29.97
C SER A 621 14.45 38.61 28.57
N GLY A 622 13.24 38.19 28.19
CA GLY A 622 12.97 37.63 26.87
C GLY A 622 13.64 36.27 26.65
N VAL A 623 13.65 35.84 25.40
CA VAL A 623 14.34 34.63 24.92
C VAL A 623 15.61 35.05 24.20
N THR A 624 16.77 34.72 24.76
CA THR A 624 18.06 34.86 24.06
C THR A 624 18.43 33.53 23.45
N CYS A 625 18.62 33.51 22.13
CA CYS A 625 19.10 32.36 21.39
C CYS A 625 20.58 32.52 21.05
N LEU A 626 21.37 31.50 21.38
CA LEU A 626 22.73 31.32 20.89
C LEU A 626 22.63 30.30 19.74
N ASP A 627 22.79 30.78 18.51
CA ASP A 627 22.66 29.97 17.28
C ASP A 627 24.05 29.81 16.67
N ASP A 628 24.60 28.61 16.80
CA ASP A 628 25.99 28.25 16.50
C ASP A 628 27.02 29.30 16.98
N ALA A 629 26.80 29.83 18.18
CA ALA A 629 27.58 30.93 18.73
C ALA A 629 28.73 30.44 19.62
N ASP A 630 29.85 31.16 19.58
CA ASP A 630 31.03 30.92 20.42
C ASP A 630 31.14 32.00 21.50
N VAL A 631 30.66 31.69 22.70
CA VAL A 631 30.72 32.59 23.85
C VAL A 631 31.97 32.31 24.67
N SER A 632 32.94 33.22 24.61
CA SER A 632 34.16 33.19 25.40
C SER A 632 33.97 33.84 26.77
N GLY A 633 33.13 33.21 27.60
CA GLY A 633 32.80 33.62 28.97
C GLY A 633 31.59 32.87 29.53
N SER A 634 31.28 33.05 30.81
CA SER A 634 30.12 32.39 31.44
C SER A 634 28.79 32.99 30.98
N VAL A 635 27.75 32.16 30.92
CA VAL A 635 26.37 32.58 30.61
C VAL A 635 25.55 32.53 31.89
N THR A 636 24.79 33.59 32.18
CA THR A 636 23.90 33.68 33.34
C THR A 636 22.49 34.06 32.89
N VAL A 637 21.50 33.24 33.24
CA VAL A 637 20.09 33.47 32.95
C VAL A 637 19.39 33.90 34.23
N ARG A 638 18.82 35.11 34.21
CA ARG A 638 18.09 35.67 35.35
C ARG A 638 16.63 35.20 35.37
N ARG A 639 15.99 35.45 36.52
CA ARG A 639 14.61 35.10 36.77
C ARG A 639 13.67 35.55 35.65
N GLY A 640 12.86 34.62 35.16
CA GLY A 640 11.84 34.85 34.14
C GLY A 640 12.36 35.05 32.71
N ALA A 641 13.68 35.07 32.50
CA ALA A 641 14.27 35.06 31.16
C ALA A 641 14.45 33.63 30.66
N SER A 642 14.62 33.47 29.35
CA SER A 642 14.84 32.17 28.72
C SER A 642 16.13 32.17 27.90
N LEU A 643 16.79 31.02 27.87
CA LEU A 643 17.96 30.77 27.05
C LEU A 643 17.69 29.56 26.15
N VAL A 644 17.94 29.72 24.85
CA VAL A 644 18.04 28.62 23.90
C VAL A 644 19.46 28.63 23.36
N VAL A 645 20.13 27.50 23.40
CA VAL A 645 21.42 27.28 22.76
C VAL A 645 21.20 26.17 21.75
N ASP A 646 21.48 26.44 20.49
CA ASP A 646 21.39 25.48 19.40
C ASP A 646 22.75 25.44 18.69
N GLY A 647 23.51 24.39 18.94
CA GLY A 647 24.92 24.30 18.54
C GLY A 647 25.85 25.26 19.31
N GLY A 648 27.06 25.43 18.78
CA GLY A 648 28.05 26.37 19.32
C GLY A 648 28.71 25.97 20.63
N THR A 649 29.52 26.90 21.18
CA THR A 649 30.37 26.65 22.35
C THR A 649 30.21 27.75 23.41
N ILE A 650 30.09 27.34 24.67
CA ILE A 650 30.22 28.20 25.84
C ILE A 650 31.54 27.85 26.55
N ARG A 651 32.57 28.70 26.36
CA ARG A 651 33.88 28.58 27.05
C ARG A 651 33.82 29.18 28.45
N GLY A 652 32.90 28.69 29.25
CA GLY A 652 32.60 29.14 30.61
C GLY A 652 31.52 28.25 31.23
N GLY A 653 31.02 28.64 32.41
CA GLY A 653 29.88 27.96 33.03
C GLY A 653 28.55 28.53 32.56
N LEU A 654 27.49 27.73 32.65
CA LEU A 654 26.11 28.18 32.48
C LEU A 654 25.41 28.17 33.85
N THR A 655 24.78 29.28 34.23
CA THR A 655 23.98 29.35 35.46
C THR A 655 22.61 29.95 35.16
N ALA A 656 21.54 29.23 35.48
CA ALA A 656 20.18 29.70 35.36
C ALA A 656 19.45 29.55 36.70
N ALA A 657 18.84 30.63 37.17
CA ALA A 657 18.10 30.65 38.44
C ALA A 657 16.71 31.27 38.22
N SER A 658 15.68 30.46 38.46
CA SER A 658 14.28 30.80 38.23
C SER A 658 14.00 31.29 36.81
N ALA A 659 14.71 30.74 35.83
CA ALA A 659 14.48 31.01 34.40
C ALA A 659 13.07 30.54 34.00
N ALA A 660 12.51 31.13 32.95
CA ALA A 660 11.27 30.60 32.39
C ALA A 660 11.57 29.28 31.65
N GLU A 661 12.53 29.29 30.74
CA GLU A 661 12.95 28.12 29.97
C GLU A 661 14.47 28.07 29.77
N VAL A 662 15.04 26.87 29.75
CA VAL A 662 16.44 26.63 29.41
C VAL A 662 16.52 25.45 28.44
N HIS A 663 16.95 25.73 27.22
CA HIS A 663 17.24 24.73 26.19
C HIS A 663 18.74 24.77 25.87
N LEU A 664 19.43 23.66 26.07
CA LEU A 664 20.83 23.45 25.72
C LEU A 664 20.86 22.30 24.70
N LEU A 665 20.90 22.63 23.42
CA LEU A 665 20.73 21.72 22.30
C LEU A 665 22.04 21.63 21.53
N LYS A 666 22.63 20.43 21.44
CA LYS A 666 23.87 20.16 20.70
C LYS A 666 25.03 21.12 21.03
N ALA A 667 25.11 21.56 22.29
CA ALA A 667 26.06 22.60 22.69
C ALA A 667 27.29 22.02 23.39
N ASP A 668 28.44 22.66 23.18
CA ASP A 668 29.67 22.38 23.93
C ASP A 668 29.81 23.35 25.11
N VAL A 669 29.82 22.85 26.34
CA VAL A 669 30.02 23.68 27.54
C VAL A 669 31.30 23.27 28.26
N SER A 670 32.29 24.16 28.26
CA SER A 670 33.59 23.90 28.90
C SER A 670 33.54 23.93 30.44
N GLY A 671 32.56 24.62 31.02
CA GLY A 671 32.39 24.76 32.46
C GLY A 671 31.21 23.96 33.02
N SER A 672 30.88 24.21 34.30
CA SER A 672 29.72 23.60 34.95
C SER A 672 28.40 24.21 34.49
N VAL A 673 27.34 23.40 34.48
CA VAL A 673 25.96 23.81 34.19
C VAL A 673 25.13 23.69 35.46
N ALA A 674 24.60 24.81 35.94
CA ALA A 674 23.73 24.86 37.12
C ALA A 674 22.38 25.49 36.74
N VAL A 675 21.32 24.69 36.77
CA VAL A 675 19.95 25.15 36.45
C VAL A 675 19.04 24.87 37.63
N SER A 676 18.42 25.93 38.15
CA SER A 676 17.56 25.83 39.32
C SER A 676 16.27 26.63 39.18
N GLY A 677 15.16 26.06 39.67
CA GLY A 677 13.87 26.74 39.73
C GLY A 677 13.23 27.09 38.38
N THR A 678 13.64 26.45 37.28
CA THR A 678 13.06 26.68 35.95
C THR A 678 11.61 26.17 35.91
N THR A 679 10.69 26.95 35.34
CA THR A 679 9.24 26.71 35.53
C THR A 679 8.48 26.22 34.31
N ARG A 680 8.93 26.45 33.07
CA ARG A 680 8.22 25.96 31.87
C ARG A 680 8.89 24.76 31.22
N ALA A 681 10.13 24.92 30.77
CA ALA A 681 10.86 23.87 30.07
C ALA A 681 12.34 23.83 30.47
N LEU A 682 12.86 22.62 30.68
CA LEU A 682 14.27 22.32 30.81
C LEU A 682 14.58 21.20 29.81
N VAL A 683 15.35 21.52 28.77
CA VAL A 683 15.80 20.57 27.77
C VAL A 683 17.32 20.66 27.65
N ILE A 684 18.01 19.56 27.91
CA ILE A 684 19.44 19.41 27.63
C ILE A 684 19.58 18.19 26.72
N GLY A 685 19.95 18.40 25.46
CA GLY A 685 19.93 17.35 24.45
C GLY A 685 21.17 17.36 23.58
N GLY A 686 21.76 16.19 23.34
CA GLY A 686 22.90 16.03 22.42
C GLY A 686 24.13 16.87 22.76
N SER A 687 24.22 17.37 24.00
CA SER A 687 25.24 18.35 24.41
C SER A 687 26.44 17.67 25.05
N ASP A 688 27.59 18.34 25.03
CA ASP A 688 28.83 17.87 25.67
C ASP A 688 29.28 18.84 26.76
N ILE A 689 29.17 18.42 28.02
CA ILE A 689 29.38 19.27 29.19
C ILE A 689 30.61 18.78 29.95
N LYS A 690 31.69 19.56 29.89
CA LYS A 690 32.98 19.22 30.52
C LYS A 690 32.95 19.37 32.04
N GLY A 691 32.09 20.23 32.57
CA GLY A 691 31.96 20.48 34.01
C GLY A 691 30.90 19.62 34.72
N ALA A 692 30.63 19.95 35.99
CA ALA A 692 29.56 19.33 36.75
C ALA A 692 28.18 19.88 36.32
N VAL A 693 27.15 19.04 36.42
CA VAL A 693 25.76 19.41 36.12
C VAL A 693 24.93 19.35 37.40
N SER A 694 24.23 20.44 37.72
CA SER A 694 23.29 20.51 38.85
C SER A 694 21.94 21.02 38.40
N LEU A 695 20.92 20.17 38.52
CA LEU A 695 19.54 20.44 38.11
C LEU A 695 18.64 20.33 39.33
N THR A 696 18.28 21.46 39.94
CA THR A 696 17.61 21.46 41.26
C THR A 696 16.32 22.27 41.28
N GLY A 697 15.24 21.69 41.79
CA GLY A 697 14.00 22.43 42.06
C GLY A 697 13.30 22.94 40.80
N ASN A 698 13.56 22.35 39.63
CA ASN A 698 12.91 22.77 38.38
C ASN A 698 11.49 22.21 38.35
N THR A 699 10.50 23.07 38.22
CA THR A 699 9.07 22.72 38.22
C THR A 699 8.49 22.91 36.81
N ALA A 700 9.06 22.22 35.82
CA ALA A 700 8.76 22.42 34.41
C ALA A 700 7.34 21.92 34.07
N THR A 701 6.48 22.80 33.57
CA THR A 701 5.11 22.47 33.19
C THR A 701 4.98 21.81 31.81
N GLU A 702 5.99 21.93 30.95
CA GLU A 702 5.95 21.44 29.56
C GLU A 702 6.92 20.29 29.29
N THR A 703 8.21 20.47 29.58
CA THR A 703 9.23 19.44 29.28
C THR A 703 10.39 19.50 30.28
N ALA A 704 10.82 18.34 30.76
CA ALA A 704 11.93 18.19 31.70
C ALA A 704 12.83 17.01 31.25
N VAL A 705 13.71 17.26 30.28
CA VAL A 705 14.47 16.22 29.56
C VAL A 705 15.96 16.51 29.60
N VAL A 706 16.74 15.46 29.87
CA VAL A 706 18.19 15.44 29.65
C VAL A 706 18.50 14.18 28.84
N THR A 707 18.83 14.31 27.57
CA THR A 707 18.89 13.18 26.62
C THR A 707 20.16 13.21 25.78
N GLY A 708 20.73 12.03 25.49
CA GLY A 708 21.93 11.89 24.64
C GLY A 708 23.09 12.82 25.01
N THR A 709 23.16 13.27 26.27
CA THR A 709 24.11 14.29 26.71
C THR A 709 25.32 13.62 27.34
N THR A 710 26.50 14.09 26.98
CA THR A 710 27.75 13.65 27.63
C THR A 710 28.11 14.60 28.75
N VAL A 711 28.27 14.09 29.97
CA VAL A 711 28.69 14.88 31.14
C VAL A 711 29.98 14.30 31.71
N HIS A 712 31.04 15.10 31.69
CA HIS A 712 32.36 14.68 32.17
C HIS A 712 32.53 14.86 33.68
N GLY A 713 31.74 15.75 34.29
CA GLY A 713 31.70 15.99 35.74
C GLY A 713 30.64 15.18 36.48
N ALA A 714 30.47 15.48 37.77
CA ALA A 714 29.38 14.91 38.56
C ALA A 714 28.01 15.49 38.14
N MET A 715 26.97 14.66 38.16
CA MET A 715 25.59 15.04 37.86
C MET A 715 24.72 14.93 39.13
N SER A 716 24.06 16.02 39.51
CA SER A 716 23.17 16.08 40.68
C SER A 716 21.79 16.58 40.29
N CYS A 717 20.75 15.83 40.70
CA CYS A 717 19.36 16.17 40.44
C CYS A 717 18.56 16.06 41.72
N ALA A 718 17.88 17.13 42.11
CA ALA A 718 17.09 17.13 43.33
C ALA A 718 15.81 17.95 43.15
N ALA A 719 14.70 17.44 43.69
CA ALA A 719 13.42 18.16 43.74
C ALA A 719 12.90 18.70 42.39
N ASN A 720 13.20 18.02 41.27
CA ASN A 720 12.61 18.37 39.97
C ASN A 720 11.21 17.76 39.84
N ALA A 721 10.27 18.50 39.28
CA ALA A 721 8.89 18.10 39.01
C ALA A 721 8.47 18.56 37.60
N PRO A 722 8.10 17.65 36.67
CA PRO A 722 8.18 16.20 36.80
C PRO A 722 9.63 15.72 36.98
N ALA A 723 9.79 14.42 37.30
CA ALA A 723 11.11 13.81 37.30
C ALA A 723 11.74 13.94 35.90
N LEU A 724 13.06 14.15 35.86
CA LEU A 724 13.77 14.27 34.59
C LEU A 724 13.79 12.92 33.85
N SER A 725 13.59 12.97 32.54
CA SER A 725 13.61 11.80 31.64
C SER A 725 14.74 11.93 30.61
N ASP A 726 15.26 10.79 30.15
CA ASP A 726 16.19 10.70 29.03
C ASP A 726 15.51 10.62 27.66
N ALA A 727 14.18 10.66 27.62
CA ALA A 727 13.36 10.58 26.40
C ALA A 727 13.66 9.36 25.52
N GLY A 728 14.23 8.29 26.10
CA GLY A 728 14.59 7.05 25.39
C GLY A 728 16.00 7.02 24.80
N VAL A 729 16.78 8.08 24.93
CA VAL A 729 18.21 8.10 24.53
C VAL A 729 19.07 8.45 25.74
N ALA A 730 19.79 7.43 26.24
CA ALA A 730 20.58 7.50 27.45
C ALA A 730 21.67 8.58 27.41
N ASN A 731 22.01 9.12 28.58
CA ASN A 731 23.13 10.05 28.76
C ASN A 731 24.43 9.30 29.03
N HIS A 732 25.57 9.89 28.67
CA HIS A 732 26.88 9.32 28.96
C HIS A 732 27.57 10.11 30.07
N LEU A 733 27.74 9.50 31.25
CA LEU A 733 28.31 10.15 32.43
C LEU A 733 29.68 9.52 32.77
N THR A 734 30.74 10.33 32.87
CA THR A 734 32.04 9.84 33.38
C THR A 734 32.25 10.14 34.87
N GLY A 735 31.44 11.01 35.46
CA GLY A 735 31.42 11.32 36.90
C GLY A 735 30.32 10.60 37.67
N THR A 736 30.20 10.88 38.98
CA THR A 736 29.12 10.31 39.81
C THR A 736 27.77 10.95 39.48
N ALA A 737 26.69 10.15 39.50
CA ALA A 737 25.34 10.60 39.22
C ALA A 737 24.40 10.38 40.43
N GLN A 738 23.65 11.42 40.81
CA GLN A 738 22.55 11.36 41.79
C GLN A 738 21.19 11.55 41.11
N CYS A 739 21.12 11.32 39.80
CA CYS A 739 19.96 11.56 38.95
C CYS A 739 19.37 10.21 38.51
N GLY A 740 18.41 9.66 39.26
CA GLY A 740 17.87 8.30 39.09
C GLY A 740 17.81 7.76 37.65
N ALA A 741 16.74 8.05 36.92
CA ALA A 741 16.50 7.55 35.55
C ALA A 741 17.41 8.19 34.46
N LEU A 742 18.38 9.01 34.84
CA LEU A 742 19.35 9.63 33.92
C LEU A 742 20.75 9.03 34.04
N ALA A 743 20.97 8.15 35.03
CA ALA A 743 22.19 7.36 35.12
C ALA A 743 22.18 6.28 34.03
N PRO A 744 23.34 5.98 33.42
CA PRO A 744 23.45 5.05 32.31
C PRO A 744 23.01 3.62 32.65
#